data_AF-A0A9D4Q6L6-F1
#
_entry.id   AF-A0A9D4Q6L6-F1
#
_cell.length_a   1.000
_cell.length_b   1.000
_cell.length_c   1.000
_cell.angle_alpha   90.00
_cell.angle_beta   90.00
_cell.angle_gamma   90.00
#
_symmetry.space_group_name_H-M   'P 1'
#
loop_
_entity.id
_entity.type
_entity.pdbx_description
1 polymer ?
#
loop_
_entity_poly.entity_id
_entity_poly.type
_entity_poly.pdbx_seq_one_letter_code
_entity_poly.pdbx_strand_id
1 'polypeptide(L)'
;MAECGGPGCDVLCGRRGGLLRKLCWLLVVTFLVGQCGLECLLVFSEYAAFPVATSYSSEQGLAMAFPDVTVCNANPLRRSRLCAAQASLHGRKGAPQKVLERNCAANATYNEPNGGDDELFRQLQVWMAQRYKEERSTVRRLFRLGHQLWDTVAYCRYARRNCTDQMFFTPTFDSHYGNCFCFHCGSAEQKNEEFYRYHAAASPEDGLELVLDAQAHEYLPTTTEMGFVVVVHGHGFRPVLCNDAVFAEPGYVTHISLTMDCLYLCEQDHTRSMCGCENRDLPTTSNRRGAKAYPICEESREECIREVKVVMGLESVEHDCKCHRSCVNVEYHREVSRAALPDSFGTGPDGRKRALARIGIYFARDTYLKVTSVPKYNGGRVVSSIGGINGMYLGVSFFVLFGMFETLVHELPDLTGAYKGRRTLDNCPDLPIRHRGGYFRSRISVPQVPYSRPEQNVWSNHDHVTGSLFGRHERQRHLDFKSLDVRSTLLPGLQREHRGRYKAVTVNDFRLLGLRKLHPVVRSYYESRADQEQTLRENVAAFKRLRLRPSVLVPVDKRSINTTLLEQPVSMPVGIGPTDLQMMANREGEIATAVASQKEGTVMILSAMSSIPLEKVRPNAPQGIFWQELYAFKNRTVTFEIIKRAQHAGINAFVMTLDAPTWGRRIVDERHLFITPPGISLANLQHLGGAHDVRFERMKGCGLTKYMNDFLDPSLSWKDVAWLRSVSKLPVILKGILTAEDAATAVEVGAAAVTVSNHGGRQLDGTPATVRDGVTVLIRLA
;
A
#
# COMPACT_ATOMS: atom_id res chain seq x y z
N MET A 1 -16.14 -62.60 2.27
CA MET A 1 -16.45 -61.58 3.31
C MET A 1 -16.00 -61.99 4.73
N ALA A 2 -16.13 -63.25 5.15
CA ALA A 2 -15.67 -63.69 6.49
C ALA A 2 -14.13 -63.78 6.64
N GLU A 3 -13.35 -63.72 5.55
CA GLU A 3 -11.87 -63.71 5.59
C GLU A 3 -11.29 -62.30 5.43
N CYS A 4 -12.12 -61.26 5.34
CA CYS A 4 -11.69 -59.91 4.93
C CYS A 4 -10.96 -59.11 6.03
N GLY A 5 -10.66 -59.69 7.19
CA GLY A 5 -9.77 -59.13 8.21
C GLY A 5 -10.26 -57.86 8.93
N GLY A 6 -11.42 -57.31 8.55
CA GLY A 6 -12.01 -56.14 9.21
C GLY A 6 -12.63 -56.48 10.57
N PRO A 7 -12.59 -55.55 11.55
CA PRO A 7 -13.15 -55.77 12.87
C PRO A 7 -14.65 -56.02 12.79
N GLY A 8 -15.08 -57.18 13.30
CA GLY A 8 -16.49 -57.56 13.35
C GLY A 8 -17.03 -58.28 12.11
N CYS A 9 -16.27 -58.42 11.02
CA CYS A 9 -16.68 -59.18 9.83
C CYS A 9 -16.99 -60.65 10.16
N ASP A 10 -16.17 -61.29 11.00
CA ASP A 10 -16.39 -62.67 11.45
C ASP A 10 -17.70 -62.83 12.23
N VAL A 11 -18.11 -61.80 12.98
CA VAL A 11 -19.32 -61.81 13.80
C VAL A 11 -20.57 -61.54 12.94
N LEU A 12 -20.45 -60.62 11.97
CA LEU A 12 -21.53 -60.26 11.06
C LEU A 12 -21.81 -61.38 10.04
N CYS A 13 -20.76 -61.94 9.44
CA CYS A 13 -20.84 -62.99 8.42
C CYS A 13 -20.87 -64.41 9.00
N GLY A 14 -20.55 -64.59 10.28
CA GLY A 14 -20.52 -65.90 10.94
C GLY A 14 -21.91 -66.51 11.17
N ARG A 15 -21.99 -67.85 11.11
CA ARG A 15 -23.21 -68.62 11.41
C ARG A 15 -23.54 -68.70 12.92
N ARG A 16 -22.62 -68.30 13.80
CA ARG A 16 -22.79 -68.37 15.26
C ARG A 16 -22.86 -66.97 15.88
N GLY A 17 -23.99 -66.65 16.51
CA GLY A 17 -24.23 -65.40 17.22
C GLY A 17 -25.70 -65.01 17.18
N GLY A 18 -26.32 -64.76 18.35
CA GLY A 18 -27.71 -64.31 18.42
C GLY A 18 -27.92 -62.97 17.72
N LEU A 19 -29.16 -62.71 17.29
CA LEU A 19 -29.55 -61.53 16.50
C LEU A 19 -29.07 -60.21 17.13
N LEU A 20 -29.19 -60.09 18.45
CA LEU A 20 -28.79 -58.90 19.21
C LEU A 20 -27.29 -58.58 19.06
N ARG A 21 -26.43 -59.61 19.08
CA ARG A 21 -24.97 -59.43 18.92
C ARG A 21 -24.63 -58.96 17.51
N LYS A 22 -25.33 -59.46 16.49
CA LYS A 22 -25.16 -59.03 15.10
C LYS A 22 -25.59 -57.58 14.90
N LEU A 23 -26.72 -57.17 15.47
CA LEU A 23 -27.20 -55.79 15.42
C LEU A 23 -26.26 -54.80 16.11
N CYS A 24 -25.71 -55.17 17.27
CA CYS A 24 -24.73 -54.33 17.97
C CYS A 24 -23.45 -54.13 17.14
N TRP A 25 -22.91 -55.20 16.56
CA TRP A 25 -21.73 -55.10 15.69
C TRP A 25 -22.01 -54.35 14.39
N LEU A 26 -23.23 -54.45 13.84
CA LEU A 26 -23.62 -53.70 12.65
C LEU A 26 -23.57 -52.19 12.94
N LEU A 27 -24.16 -51.74 14.06
CA LEU A 27 -24.14 -50.34 14.47
C LEU A 27 -22.71 -49.81 14.67
N VAL A 28 -21.84 -50.60 15.34
CA VAL A 28 -20.45 -50.23 15.58
C VAL A 28 -19.67 -50.11 14.26
N VAL A 29 -19.79 -51.09 13.37
CA VAL A 29 -19.09 -51.06 12.07
C VAL A 29 -19.59 -49.93 11.19
N THR A 30 -20.92 -49.69 11.14
CA THR A 30 -21.48 -48.55 10.38
C THR A 30 -20.96 -47.21 10.91
N PHE A 31 -20.86 -47.04 12.23
CA PHE A 31 -20.30 -45.83 12.82
C PHE A 31 -18.81 -45.66 12.48
N LEU A 32 -18.00 -46.71 12.60
CA LEU A 32 -16.56 -46.68 12.30
C LEU A 32 -16.28 -46.40 10.81
N VAL A 33 -17.05 -47.00 9.89
CA VAL A 33 -16.95 -46.71 8.45
C VAL A 33 -17.35 -45.25 8.16
N GLY A 34 -18.41 -44.75 8.79
CA GLY A 34 -18.83 -43.36 8.66
C GLY A 34 -17.77 -42.36 9.12
N GLN A 35 -17.14 -42.60 10.28
CA GLN A 35 -16.05 -41.76 10.79
C GLN A 35 -14.80 -41.84 9.91
N CYS A 36 -14.42 -43.04 9.48
CA CYS A 36 -13.29 -43.25 8.57
C CYS A 36 -13.47 -42.48 7.25
N GLY A 37 -14.68 -42.51 6.68
CA GLY A 37 -15.01 -41.77 5.46
C GLY A 37 -14.94 -40.26 5.65
N LEU A 38 -15.46 -39.75 6.77
CA LEU A 38 -15.43 -38.32 7.09
C LEU A 38 -13.99 -37.80 7.25
N GLU A 39 -13.15 -38.49 8.02
CA GLU A 39 -11.75 -38.12 8.24
C GLU A 39 -10.93 -38.16 6.95
N CYS A 40 -11.11 -39.18 6.11
CA CYS A 40 -10.48 -39.24 4.79
C CYS A 40 -10.91 -38.07 3.89
N LEU A 41 -12.20 -37.70 3.88
CA LEU A 41 -12.71 -36.56 3.13
C LEU A 41 -12.12 -35.23 3.62
N LEU A 42 -11.94 -35.07 4.94
CA LEU A 42 -11.29 -33.88 5.51
C LEU A 42 -9.84 -33.77 5.07
N VAL A 43 -9.06 -34.86 5.09
CA VAL A 43 -7.67 -34.87 4.59
C VAL A 43 -7.60 -34.53 3.10
N PHE A 44 -8.48 -35.08 2.28
CA PHE A 44 -8.54 -34.74 0.85
C PHE A 44 -8.95 -33.29 0.61
N SER A 45 -9.92 -32.78 1.38
CA SER A 45 -10.34 -31.38 1.28
C SER A 45 -9.21 -30.43 1.70
N GLU A 46 -8.43 -30.79 2.72
CA GLU A 46 -7.28 -30.00 3.16
C GLU A 46 -6.14 -30.07 2.13
N TYR A 47 -5.91 -31.22 1.49
CA TYR A 47 -4.93 -31.34 0.40
C TYR A 47 -5.35 -30.56 -0.86
N ALA A 48 -6.62 -30.63 -1.25
CA ALA A 48 -7.16 -29.93 -2.42
C ALA A 48 -7.16 -28.40 -2.26
N ALA A 49 -7.06 -27.90 -1.03
CA ALA A 49 -6.84 -26.48 -0.76
C ALA A 49 -5.40 -26.02 -1.03
N PHE A 50 -4.48 -26.92 -1.41
CA PHE A 50 -3.05 -26.67 -1.64
C PHE A 50 -2.39 -25.77 -0.57
N PRO A 51 -2.52 -26.10 0.72
CA PRO A 51 -2.00 -25.27 1.78
C PRO A 51 -0.48 -25.22 1.73
N VAL A 52 0.07 -24.02 1.88
CA VAL A 52 1.51 -23.76 1.86
C VAL A 52 1.94 -23.36 3.28
N ALA A 53 3.01 -23.98 3.77
CA ALA A 53 3.67 -23.61 5.00
C ALA A 53 4.88 -22.72 4.68
N THR A 54 5.05 -21.64 5.44
CA THR A 54 6.20 -20.75 5.29
C THR A 54 7.24 -21.12 6.33
N SER A 55 8.48 -21.42 5.91
CA SER A 55 9.61 -21.62 6.81
C SER A 55 10.54 -20.42 6.78
N TYR A 56 10.97 -19.99 7.96
CA TYR A 56 11.94 -18.92 8.16
C TYR A 56 13.26 -19.57 8.57
N SER A 57 14.34 -19.35 7.81
CA SER A 57 15.70 -19.70 8.22
C SER A 57 16.61 -18.49 8.10
N SER A 58 17.42 -18.25 9.13
CA SER A 58 18.52 -17.29 9.02
C SER A 58 19.75 -18.03 8.52
N GLU A 59 20.31 -17.59 7.40
CA GLU A 59 21.52 -18.18 6.81
C GLU A 59 22.65 -17.12 6.85
N GLN A 60 23.88 -17.55 7.17
CA GLN A 60 25.08 -16.73 7.02
C GLN A 60 25.57 -16.84 5.58
N GLY A 61 25.61 -15.73 4.86
CA GLY A 61 26.06 -15.67 3.48
C GLY A 61 27.54 -15.30 3.38
N LEU A 62 28.40 -16.23 2.94
CA LEU A 62 29.83 -15.97 2.72
C LEU A 62 30.13 -14.98 1.55
N ALA A 63 29.13 -14.64 0.72
CA ALA A 63 29.25 -13.64 -0.34
C ALA A 63 27.87 -13.15 -0.80
N MET A 64 27.39 -12.01 -0.29
CA MET A 64 26.18 -11.35 -0.80
C MET A 64 26.53 -10.48 -2.02
N ALA A 65 25.68 -10.47 -3.04
CA ALA A 65 25.83 -9.55 -4.17
C ALA A 65 25.42 -8.14 -3.74
N PHE A 66 26.27 -7.14 -4.00
CA PHE A 66 25.99 -5.76 -3.66
C PHE A 66 25.00 -5.16 -4.66
N PRO A 67 23.96 -4.42 -4.23
CA PRO A 67 22.90 -3.93 -5.13
C PRO A 67 23.37 -2.84 -6.11
N ASP A 68 22.56 -2.51 -7.10
CA ASP A 68 22.77 -1.38 -8.01
C ASP A 68 22.45 -0.07 -7.29
N VAL A 69 23.22 0.99 -7.51
CA VAL A 69 23.01 2.31 -6.86
C VAL A 69 22.94 3.40 -7.91
N THR A 70 21.75 3.95 -8.16
CA THR A 70 21.54 5.10 -9.04
C THR A 70 21.48 6.41 -8.24
N VAL A 71 22.26 7.38 -8.67
CA VAL A 71 22.33 8.73 -8.09
C VAL A 71 22.01 9.78 -9.14
N CYS A 72 21.15 10.73 -8.81
CA CYS A 72 20.81 11.87 -9.65
C CYS A 72 20.97 13.18 -8.89
N ASN A 73 21.40 14.25 -9.56
CA ASN A 73 21.39 15.59 -8.97
C ASN A 73 19.95 16.13 -8.98
N ALA A 74 19.51 16.79 -7.91
CA ALA A 74 18.19 17.41 -7.85
C ALA A 74 18.00 18.52 -8.93
N ASN A 75 19.10 19.10 -9.40
CA ASN A 75 19.11 20.04 -10.50
C ASN A 75 19.28 19.32 -11.85
N PRO A 76 18.28 19.38 -12.76
CA PRO A 76 18.29 18.55 -13.96
C PRO A 76 19.30 18.99 -15.02
N LEU A 77 19.52 20.31 -15.17
CA LEU A 77 20.41 20.89 -16.18
C LEU A 77 21.32 21.93 -15.56
N ARG A 78 22.57 21.98 -16.01
CA ARG A 78 23.53 23.02 -15.61
C ARG A 78 23.15 24.35 -16.21
N ARG A 79 22.99 25.37 -15.36
CA ARG A 79 22.61 26.73 -15.77
C ARG A 79 23.54 27.31 -16.84
N SER A 80 24.85 27.19 -16.68
CA SER A 80 25.81 27.73 -17.65
C SER A 80 25.63 27.12 -19.04
N ARG A 81 25.36 25.81 -19.08
CA ARG A 81 25.16 25.05 -20.33
C ARG A 81 23.80 25.33 -20.96
N LEU A 82 22.74 25.43 -20.17
CA LEU A 82 21.42 25.81 -20.64
C LEU A 82 21.44 27.20 -21.27
N CYS A 83 22.06 28.18 -20.61
CA CYS A 83 22.09 29.56 -21.08
C CYS A 83 23.06 29.79 -22.24
N ALA A 84 24.19 29.08 -22.28
CA ALA A 84 25.06 29.08 -23.46
C ALA A 84 24.39 28.46 -24.70
N ALA A 85 23.48 27.49 -24.48
CA ALA A 85 22.73 26.85 -25.55
C ALA A 85 21.45 27.61 -25.96
N GLN A 86 21.09 28.70 -25.25
CA GLN A 86 19.82 29.42 -25.41
C GLN A 86 19.53 29.80 -26.87
N ALA A 87 20.51 30.37 -27.59
CA ALA A 87 20.37 30.76 -29.00
C ALA A 87 20.01 29.57 -29.93
N SER A 88 20.52 28.38 -29.61
CA SER A 88 20.25 27.13 -30.36
C SER A 88 18.98 26.40 -29.92
N LEU A 89 18.39 26.82 -28.80
CA LEU A 89 17.18 26.26 -28.20
C LEU A 89 15.95 27.15 -28.44
N HIS A 90 16.03 28.15 -29.33
CA HIS A 90 14.87 28.91 -29.81
C HIS A 90 14.22 28.24 -31.02
N GLY A 91 12.88 28.16 -31.04
CA GLY A 91 12.08 27.62 -32.16
C GLY A 91 11.01 26.60 -31.72
N ARG A 92 10.25 26.03 -32.67
CA ARG A 92 9.13 25.09 -32.40
C ARG A 92 9.51 23.84 -31.61
N LYS A 93 10.79 23.47 -31.60
CA LYS A 93 11.37 22.32 -30.89
C LYS A 93 12.31 22.74 -29.74
N GLY A 94 12.36 24.04 -29.46
CA GLY A 94 13.17 24.65 -28.42
C GLY A 94 12.65 24.44 -27.01
N ALA A 95 13.44 24.80 -26.00
CA ALA A 95 12.95 24.88 -24.63
C ALA A 95 11.94 26.05 -24.52
N PRO A 96 10.92 25.96 -23.64
CA PRO A 96 9.92 27.03 -23.53
C PRO A 96 10.58 28.38 -23.21
N GLN A 97 10.17 29.44 -23.91
CA GLN A 97 10.84 30.74 -23.83
C GLN A 97 10.84 31.32 -22.40
N LYS A 98 9.70 31.23 -21.69
CA LYS A 98 9.59 31.68 -20.29
C LYS A 98 10.52 30.92 -19.34
N VAL A 99 10.77 29.63 -19.61
CA VAL A 99 11.70 28.80 -18.84
C VAL A 99 13.13 29.26 -19.05
N LEU A 100 13.51 29.60 -20.29
CA LEU A 100 14.83 30.15 -20.61
C LEU A 100 15.02 31.55 -20.01
N GLU A 101 14.02 32.43 -20.13
CA GLU A 101 14.06 33.79 -19.58
C GLU A 101 14.25 33.79 -18.06
N ARG A 102 13.49 32.97 -17.32
CA ARG A 102 13.63 32.88 -15.86
C ARG A 102 14.97 32.29 -15.44
N ASN A 103 15.42 31.21 -16.09
CA ASN A 103 16.64 30.51 -15.67
C ASN A 103 17.94 31.17 -16.12
N CYS A 104 17.90 31.99 -17.18
CA CYS A 104 19.06 32.69 -17.72
C CYS A 104 19.10 34.18 -17.38
N ALA A 105 18.16 34.70 -16.59
CA ALA A 105 18.21 36.05 -16.07
C ALA A 105 19.47 36.28 -15.20
N ALA A 106 20.19 37.38 -15.43
CA ALA A 106 21.46 37.68 -14.77
C ALA A 106 21.36 37.76 -13.23
N ASN A 107 20.23 38.26 -12.71
CA ASN A 107 20.02 38.46 -11.27
C ASN A 107 19.30 37.29 -10.59
N ALA A 108 18.87 36.27 -11.34
CA ALA A 108 18.17 35.13 -10.74
C ALA A 108 19.17 34.22 -10.03
N THR A 109 18.96 33.95 -8.75
CA THR A 109 19.72 32.98 -7.97
C THR A 109 18.78 31.90 -7.44
N TYR A 110 19.31 30.70 -7.21
CA TYR A 110 18.55 29.58 -6.66
C TYR A 110 17.96 29.88 -5.26
N ASN A 111 18.52 30.84 -4.52
CA ASN A 111 18.09 31.17 -3.15
C ASN A 111 16.86 32.08 -3.07
N GLU A 112 16.36 32.60 -4.21
CA GLU A 112 15.23 33.53 -4.27
C GLU A 112 14.15 33.04 -5.28
N PRO A 113 13.36 32.01 -4.90
CA PRO A 113 12.33 31.45 -5.77
C PRO A 113 11.07 32.33 -5.84
N ASN A 114 10.51 32.45 -7.04
CA ASN A 114 9.28 33.19 -7.32
C ASN A 114 8.07 32.24 -7.37
N GLY A 115 6.87 32.74 -7.04
CA GLY A 115 5.64 31.93 -7.02
C GLY A 115 5.18 31.31 -8.36
N GLY A 116 5.87 31.61 -9.48
CA GLY A 116 5.63 31.01 -10.80
C GLY A 116 6.67 29.98 -11.23
N ASP A 117 7.70 29.73 -10.42
CA ASP A 117 8.84 28.89 -10.80
C ASP A 117 8.50 27.40 -10.88
N ASP A 118 7.54 26.91 -10.09
CA ASP A 118 7.09 25.52 -10.10
C ASP A 118 6.49 25.12 -11.46
N GLU A 119 5.67 26.01 -12.02
CA GLU A 119 5.05 25.80 -13.33
C GLU A 119 6.10 25.81 -14.44
N LEU A 120 7.09 26.71 -14.36
CA LEU A 120 8.21 26.75 -15.29
C LEU A 120 9.12 25.51 -15.17
N PHE A 121 9.33 25.02 -13.95
CA PHE A 121 10.09 23.79 -13.70
C PHE A 121 9.37 22.57 -14.30
N ARG A 122 8.04 22.48 -14.14
CA ARG A 122 7.24 21.42 -14.76
C ARG A 122 7.29 21.49 -16.30
N GLN A 123 7.21 22.68 -16.88
CA GLN A 123 7.37 22.89 -18.32
C GLN A 123 8.75 22.44 -18.83
N LEU A 124 9.82 22.69 -18.05
CA LEU A 124 11.15 22.20 -18.35
C LEU A 124 11.21 20.66 -18.38
N GLN A 125 10.62 20.00 -17.37
CA GLN A 125 10.58 18.53 -17.28
C GLN A 125 9.81 17.89 -18.45
N VAL A 126 8.67 18.46 -18.84
CA VAL A 126 7.92 18.02 -20.03
C VAL A 126 8.78 18.12 -21.27
N TRP A 127 9.46 19.25 -21.45
CA TRP A 127 10.35 19.45 -22.60
C TRP A 127 11.49 18.41 -22.62
N MET A 128 12.16 18.17 -21.48
CA MET A 128 13.22 17.15 -21.39
C MET A 128 12.71 15.73 -21.71
N ALA A 129 11.54 15.35 -21.18
CA ALA A 129 10.92 14.06 -21.46
C ALA A 129 10.62 13.87 -22.95
N GLN A 130 10.11 14.91 -23.62
CA GLN A 130 9.87 14.90 -25.06
C GLN A 130 11.17 14.74 -25.85
N ARG A 131 12.23 15.51 -25.51
CA ARG A 131 13.53 15.43 -26.18
C ARG A 131 14.23 14.10 -26.00
N TYR A 132 14.06 13.47 -24.84
CA TYR A 132 14.66 12.16 -24.55
C TYR A 132 14.07 11.04 -25.40
N LYS A 133 12.79 11.17 -25.81
CA LYS A 133 12.12 10.21 -26.71
C LYS A 133 12.36 10.42 -28.19
N GLU A 134 12.99 11.53 -28.59
CA GLU A 134 13.32 11.81 -29.98
C GLU A 134 14.58 11.02 -30.43
N GLU A 135 15.18 11.41 -31.56
CA GLU A 135 16.36 10.75 -32.12
C GLU A 135 17.57 10.74 -31.17
N ARG A 136 18.45 9.76 -31.37
CA ARG A 136 19.68 9.53 -30.58
C ARG A 136 20.63 10.75 -30.55
N SER A 137 20.58 11.60 -31.57
CA SER A 137 21.33 12.86 -31.67
C SER A 137 20.82 13.90 -30.66
N THR A 138 19.50 14.00 -30.46
CA THR A 138 18.84 14.88 -29.49
C THR A 138 19.15 14.45 -28.06
N VAL A 139 19.09 13.15 -27.77
CA VAL A 139 19.45 12.59 -26.46
C VAL A 139 20.89 12.94 -26.07
N ARG A 140 21.84 12.81 -27.01
CA ARG A 140 23.24 13.22 -26.77
C ARG A 140 23.37 14.71 -26.49
N ARG A 141 22.55 15.55 -27.13
CA ARG A 141 22.56 17.00 -26.92
C ARG A 141 22.00 17.36 -25.55
N LEU A 142 20.90 16.71 -25.16
CA LEU A 142 20.28 16.86 -23.84
C LEU A 142 21.23 16.43 -22.72
N PHE A 143 21.91 15.28 -22.88
CA PHE A 143 22.89 14.78 -21.91
C PHE A 143 24.08 15.74 -21.69
N ARG A 144 24.47 16.56 -22.68
CA ARG A 144 25.54 17.57 -22.51
C ARG A 144 25.12 18.74 -21.62
N LEU A 145 23.82 19.04 -21.55
CA LEU A 145 23.27 20.12 -20.74
C LEU A 145 23.19 19.73 -19.26
N GLY A 146 23.03 18.44 -18.95
CA GLY A 146 22.99 17.90 -17.58
C GLY A 146 24.35 17.90 -16.86
N HIS A 147 24.31 17.57 -15.57
CA HIS A 147 25.50 17.33 -14.74
C HIS A 147 26.32 16.15 -15.29
N GLN A 148 27.64 16.18 -15.11
CA GLN A 148 28.54 15.15 -15.64
C GLN A 148 29.16 14.37 -14.50
N LEU A 149 29.44 13.09 -14.73
CA LEU A 149 29.90 12.16 -13.70
C LEU A 149 31.17 12.68 -13.00
N TRP A 150 32.17 13.09 -13.78
CA TRP A 150 33.46 13.57 -13.28
C TRP A 150 33.37 14.88 -12.48
N ASP A 151 32.32 15.67 -12.70
CA ASP A 151 32.07 16.91 -11.95
C ASP A 151 31.23 16.64 -10.69
N THR A 152 30.48 15.52 -10.67
CA THR A 152 29.51 15.20 -9.63
C THR A 152 30.09 14.26 -8.57
N VAL A 153 30.83 13.22 -8.97
CA VAL A 153 31.46 12.26 -8.06
C VAL A 153 32.87 12.75 -7.72
N ALA A 154 33.02 13.41 -6.57
CA ALA A 154 34.30 13.91 -6.10
C ALA A 154 35.18 12.79 -5.53
N TYR A 155 34.57 11.78 -4.91
CA TYR A 155 35.26 10.61 -4.37
C TYR A 155 34.32 9.39 -4.36
N CYS A 156 34.85 8.22 -4.69
CA CYS A 156 34.13 6.94 -4.59
C CYS A 156 35.06 5.88 -4.01
N ARG A 157 34.57 5.15 -3.01
CA ARG A 157 35.22 3.95 -2.46
C ARG A 157 34.21 2.82 -2.31
N TYR A 158 34.55 1.63 -2.76
CA TYR A 158 33.73 0.42 -2.62
C TYR A 158 34.58 -0.72 -2.08
N ALA A 159 34.17 -1.34 -0.97
CA ALA A 159 34.92 -2.43 -0.34
C ALA A 159 36.42 -2.06 -0.16
N ARG A 160 36.67 -0.87 0.40
CA ARG A 160 38.01 -0.26 0.57
C ARG A 160 38.83 0.01 -0.70
N ARG A 161 38.26 -0.19 -1.90
CA ARG A 161 38.92 0.06 -3.20
C ARG A 161 38.38 1.34 -3.84
N ASN A 162 39.23 2.04 -4.59
CA ASN A 162 38.83 3.27 -5.29
C ASN A 162 37.90 2.95 -6.47
N CYS A 163 36.77 3.64 -6.57
CA CYS A 163 35.80 3.52 -7.67
C CYS A 163 35.48 4.85 -8.35
N THR A 164 36.37 5.84 -8.24
CA THR A 164 36.14 7.20 -8.78
C THR A 164 36.17 7.24 -10.32
N ASP A 165 36.71 6.19 -10.96
CA ASP A 165 36.74 6.06 -12.41
C ASP A 165 35.32 5.87 -13.00
N GLN A 166 35.10 6.42 -14.19
CA GLN A 166 33.83 6.35 -14.91
C GLN A 166 33.43 4.91 -15.27
N MET A 167 34.40 3.98 -15.38
CA MET A 167 34.13 2.59 -15.70
C MET A 167 33.21 1.87 -14.70
N PHE A 168 33.07 2.39 -13.48
CA PHE A 168 32.21 1.80 -12.43
C PHE A 168 30.77 2.32 -12.44
N PHE A 169 30.48 3.33 -13.26
CA PHE A 169 29.16 3.96 -13.34
C PHE A 169 28.61 3.90 -14.76
N THR A 170 27.38 3.43 -14.88
CA THR A 170 26.62 3.51 -16.13
C THR A 170 25.79 4.79 -16.14
N PRO A 171 26.00 5.68 -17.13
CA PRO A 171 25.18 6.89 -17.27
C PRO A 171 23.76 6.52 -17.66
N THR A 172 22.80 7.10 -16.94
CA THR A 172 21.36 6.98 -17.19
C THR A 172 20.75 8.37 -17.29
N PHE A 173 19.51 8.45 -17.76
CA PHE A 173 18.80 9.73 -17.88
C PHE A 173 17.39 9.58 -17.34
N ASP A 174 16.99 10.57 -16.56
CA ASP A 174 15.66 10.72 -16.00
C ASP A 174 15.04 12.06 -16.42
N SER A 175 13.74 12.05 -16.71
CA SER A 175 13.00 13.23 -17.17
C SER A 175 12.83 14.31 -16.08
N HIS A 176 12.95 13.96 -14.81
CA HIS A 176 12.81 14.88 -13.68
C HIS A 176 14.15 15.40 -13.21
N TYR A 177 15.16 14.53 -13.15
CA TYR A 177 16.47 14.82 -12.56
C TYR A 177 17.61 14.92 -13.59
N GLY A 178 17.32 14.75 -14.87
CA GLY A 178 18.30 14.87 -15.94
C GLY A 178 19.30 13.71 -15.93
N ASN A 179 20.59 14.01 -15.92
CA ASN A 179 21.61 12.96 -15.94
C ASN A 179 21.74 12.28 -14.58
N CYS A 180 21.69 10.96 -14.60
CA CYS A 180 21.87 10.09 -13.44
C CYS A 180 23.03 9.13 -13.69
N PHE A 181 23.60 8.60 -12.61
CA PHE A 181 24.74 7.70 -12.66
C PHE A 181 24.47 6.48 -11.82
N CYS A 182 24.50 5.30 -12.42
CA CYS A 182 24.30 4.05 -11.71
C CYS A 182 25.59 3.28 -11.49
N PHE A 183 26.01 3.16 -10.25
CA PHE A 183 27.05 2.26 -9.81
C PHE A 183 26.55 0.81 -9.87
N HIS A 184 27.38 -0.08 -10.44
CA HIS A 184 27.10 -1.52 -10.57
C HIS A 184 25.97 -1.91 -11.56
N CYS A 185 25.25 -0.95 -12.18
CA CYS A 185 24.30 -1.24 -13.27
C CYS A 185 24.99 -1.68 -14.57
N GLY A 186 24.95 -2.95 -14.95
CA GLY A 186 25.44 -3.39 -16.26
C GLY A 186 25.02 -4.81 -16.63
N SER A 187 24.29 -4.93 -17.75
CA SER A 187 23.91 -6.20 -18.37
C SER A 187 24.85 -6.52 -19.55
N ALA A 188 25.42 -7.72 -19.54
CA ALA A 188 26.26 -8.34 -20.57
C ALA A 188 27.73 -7.87 -20.63
N GLU A 189 28.61 -8.82 -20.28
CA GLU A 189 30.07 -8.84 -20.34
C GLU A 189 30.85 -8.13 -19.21
N GLN A 190 30.97 -8.87 -18.10
CA GLN A 190 32.25 -9.26 -17.51
C GLN A 190 33.44 -8.33 -17.82
N LYS A 191 33.72 -7.39 -16.94
CA LYS A 191 35.11 -6.94 -16.76
C LYS A 191 35.64 -6.98 -15.33
N ASN A 192 34.80 -7.12 -14.30
CA ASN A 192 35.26 -7.10 -12.90
C ASN A 192 34.22 -7.64 -11.89
N GLU A 193 33.65 -8.84 -12.08
CA GLU A 193 32.75 -9.44 -11.06
C GLU A 193 33.44 -9.59 -9.69
N GLU A 194 34.76 -9.80 -9.68
CA GLU A 194 35.57 -9.84 -8.46
C GLU A 194 35.67 -8.48 -7.75
N PHE A 195 35.55 -7.37 -8.47
CA PHE A 195 35.52 -6.03 -7.86
C PHE A 195 34.23 -5.82 -7.08
N TYR A 196 33.11 -6.34 -7.56
CA TYR A 196 31.81 -6.12 -6.93
C TYR A 196 31.46 -7.17 -5.87
N ARG A 197 32.27 -8.23 -5.70
CA ARG A 197 32.15 -9.17 -4.58
C ARG A 197 32.30 -8.45 -3.25
N TYR A 198 31.26 -8.54 -2.44
CA TYR A 198 31.24 -8.00 -1.08
C TYR A 198 31.97 -8.97 -0.15
N HIS A 199 33.14 -8.57 0.36
CA HIS A 199 33.90 -9.35 1.32
C HIS A 199 33.55 -8.88 2.73
N ALA A 200 33.05 -9.81 3.54
CA ALA A 200 32.27 -9.55 4.74
C ALA A 200 33.03 -8.83 5.86
N ALA A 201 32.56 -7.61 6.18
CA ALA A 201 32.28 -7.18 7.55
C ALA A 201 31.12 -6.16 7.49
N ALA A 202 30.23 -6.17 8.48
CA ALA A 202 29.10 -5.24 8.57
C ALA A 202 29.58 -3.83 8.97
N SER A 203 30.35 -3.19 8.08
CA SER A 203 31.00 -1.90 8.31
C SER A 203 30.74 -0.95 7.13
N PRO A 204 30.57 0.37 7.40
CA PRO A 204 30.49 1.38 6.36
C PRO A 204 31.68 1.39 5.39
N GLU A 205 32.87 0.98 5.85
CA GLU A 205 34.10 0.97 5.04
C GLU A 205 34.14 -0.15 4.00
N ASP A 206 33.36 -1.20 4.26
CA ASP A 206 33.27 -2.38 3.40
C ASP A 206 32.12 -2.23 2.37
N GLY A 207 31.28 -1.20 2.53
CA GLY A 207 30.22 -0.78 1.59
C GLY A 207 30.66 0.15 0.48
N LEU A 208 29.67 0.80 -0.16
CA LEU A 208 29.87 1.90 -1.10
C LEU A 208 29.84 3.24 -0.36
N GLU A 209 30.87 4.03 -0.56
CA GLU A 209 31.03 5.38 -0.07
C GLU A 209 31.17 6.34 -1.24
N LEU A 210 30.30 7.34 -1.30
CA LEU A 210 30.29 8.39 -2.31
C LEU A 210 30.43 9.75 -1.64
N VAL A 211 31.29 10.61 -2.18
CA VAL A 211 31.26 12.05 -1.91
C VAL A 211 30.87 12.73 -3.21
N LEU A 212 29.77 13.46 -3.16
CA LEU A 212 29.15 14.08 -4.31
C LEU A 212 29.19 15.60 -4.18
N ASP A 213 29.55 16.31 -5.25
CA ASP A 213 29.49 17.77 -5.31
C ASP A 213 28.19 18.20 -6.02
N ALA A 214 27.30 18.87 -5.28
CA ALA A 214 26.04 19.32 -5.84
C ALA A 214 26.24 20.38 -6.93
N GLN A 215 27.37 21.09 -6.93
CA GLN A 215 27.65 22.20 -7.85
C GLN A 215 26.59 23.31 -7.74
N ALA A 216 26.37 23.81 -6.53
CA ALA A 216 25.36 24.83 -6.21
C ALA A 216 25.32 26.05 -7.17
N HIS A 217 26.46 26.42 -7.74
CA HIS A 217 26.57 27.54 -8.70
C HIS A 217 25.94 27.26 -10.08
N GLU A 218 25.71 26.00 -10.43
CA GLU A 218 25.08 25.56 -11.68
C GLU A 218 23.56 25.37 -11.55
N TYR A 219 23.01 25.60 -10.35
CA TYR A 219 21.58 25.39 -10.09
C TYR A 219 20.71 26.39 -10.86
N LEU A 220 19.64 25.86 -11.45
CA LEU A 220 18.62 26.67 -12.08
C LEU A 220 17.83 27.43 -10.99
N PRO A 221 17.52 28.72 -11.19
CA PRO A 221 16.63 29.47 -10.30
C PRO A 221 15.27 28.80 -10.05
N THR A 222 14.77 28.02 -11.02
CA THR A 222 13.51 27.27 -10.88
C THR A 222 13.64 25.93 -10.16
N THR A 223 14.85 25.45 -9.86
CA THR A 223 15.04 24.21 -9.11
C THR A 223 14.58 24.42 -7.66
N THR A 224 13.95 23.41 -7.07
CA THR A 224 13.29 23.54 -5.75
C THR A 224 14.18 23.14 -4.57
N GLU A 225 15.08 22.18 -4.76
CA GLU A 225 15.86 21.56 -3.68
C GLU A 225 17.30 21.31 -4.13
N MET A 226 18.27 21.42 -3.21
CA MET A 226 19.69 21.18 -3.45
C MET A 226 20.15 19.90 -2.78
N GLY A 227 20.69 18.99 -3.57
CA GLY A 227 21.14 17.69 -3.10
C GLY A 227 21.03 16.61 -4.17
N PHE A 228 20.97 15.37 -3.69
CA PHE A 228 20.98 14.20 -4.53
C PHE A 228 19.81 13.27 -4.22
N VAL A 229 19.28 12.68 -5.28
CA VAL A 229 18.27 11.63 -5.22
C VAL A 229 19.00 10.31 -5.42
N VAL A 230 18.97 9.45 -4.42
CA VAL A 230 19.67 8.16 -4.43
C VAL A 230 18.68 7.01 -4.34
N VAL A 231 18.71 6.13 -5.32
CA VAL A 231 17.94 4.88 -5.34
C VAL A 231 18.91 3.73 -5.45
N VAL A 232 18.84 2.83 -4.49
CA VAL A 232 19.51 1.53 -4.57
C VAL A 232 18.44 0.54 -5.10
N HIS A 233 18.79 -0.41 -5.97
CA HIS A 233 17.82 -1.35 -6.56
C HIS A 233 18.47 -2.68 -6.95
N GLY A 234 17.66 -3.69 -7.30
CA GLY A 234 18.17 -4.97 -7.80
C GLY A 234 18.83 -4.85 -9.18
N HIS A 235 19.71 -5.80 -9.49
CA HIS A 235 20.39 -5.86 -10.79
C HIS A 235 19.42 -5.97 -11.96
N GLY A 236 19.69 -5.20 -13.03
CA GLY A 236 18.95 -5.29 -14.30
C GLY A 236 17.59 -4.58 -14.30
N PHE A 237 17.26 -3.86 -13.23
CA PHE A 237 16.05 -3.05 -13.12
C PHE A 237 16.37 -1.56 -13.33
N ARG A 238 15.44 -0.80 -13.90
CA ARG A 238 15.52 0.67 -13.95
C ARG A 238 14.77 1.24 -12.74
N PRO A 239 15.42 2.08 -11.91
CA PRO A 239 14.78 2.63 -10.71
C PRO A 239 13.71 3.66 -11.07
N VAL A 240 12.64 3.70 -10.28
CA VAL A 240 11.66 4.80 -10.30
C VAL A 240 12.05 5.81 -9.22
N LEU A 241 12.59 6.95 -9.66
CA LEU A 241 13.27 7.92 -8.79
C LEU A 241 12.33 8.72 -7.87
N CYS A 242 11.01 8.62 -8.04
CA CYS A 242 10.04 9.41 -7.27
C CYS A 242 9.51 8.72 -6.00
N ASN A 243 9.51 7.39 -5.94
CA ASN A 243 8.82 6.65 -4.86
C ASN A 243 9.77 5.87 -3.92
N ASP A 244 10.96 5.51 -4.40
CA ASP A 244 11.94 4.68 -3.66
C ASP A 244 13.25 5.39 -3.33
N ALA A 245 13.34 6.69 -3.61
CA ALA A 245 14.57 7.45 -3.48
C ALA A 245 14.77 8.07 -2.10
N VAL A 246 16.01 8.06 -1.64
CA VAL A 246 16.45 8.84 -0.48
C VAL A 246 17.09 10.13 -0.95
N PHE A 247 16.62 11.25 -0.41
CA PHE A 247 17.24 12.54 -0.62
C PHE A 247 18.45 12.70 0.32
N ALA A 248 19.62 12.95 -0.28
CA ALA A 248 20.88 13.22 0.40
C ALA A 248 21.22 14.71 0.28
N GLU A 249 21.14 15.41 1.42
CA GLU A 249 21.42 16.84 1.54
C GLU A 249 22.95 17.10 1.59
N PRO A 250 23.45 18.16 0.93
CA PRO A 250 24.81 18.63 1.13
C PRO A 250 25.06 19.01 2.60
N GLY A 251 26.26 18.76 3.11
CA GLY A 251 26.62 19.01 4.50
C GLY A 251 26.25 17.87 5.46
N TYR A 252 25.72 16.75 4.97
CA TYR A 252 25.40 15.58 5.80
C TYR A 252 25.99 14.28 5.23
N VAL A 253 26.24 13.32 6.13
CA VAL A 253 26.43 11.91 5.80
C VAL A 253 25.06 11.22 5.79
N THR A 254 24.65 10.55 4.71
CA THR A 254 23.38 9.81 4.64
C THR A 254 23.62 8.31 4.44
N HIS A 255 23.05 7.48 5.31
CA HIS A 255 23.03 6.03 5.17
C HIS A 255 21.69 5.54 4.58
N ILE A 256 21.72 4.57 3.65
CA ILE A 256 20.54 4.16 2.84
C ILE A 256 20.49 2.64 2.72
N SER A 257 19.28 2.06 2.83
CA SER A 257 18.98 0.66 2.44
C SER A 257 17.56 0.59 1.77
N LEU A 258 17.04 -0.57 1.33
CA LEU A 258 16.10 -0.68 0.16
C LEU A 258 14.74 -1.45 0.16
N THR A 259 13.92 -1.28 -0.92
CA THR A 259 12.72 -2.03 -1.44
C THR A 259 12.46 -1.66 -2.93
N MET A 260 11.73 -2.44 -3.75
CA MET A 260 11.28 -2.03 -5.11
C MET A 260 10.03 -2.81 -5.60
N ASP A 261 9.13 -2.16 -6.36
CA ASP A 261 7.81 -2.67 -6.79
C ASP A 261 7.63 -2.92 -8.31
N CYS A 262 7.03 -4.06 -8.67
CA CYS A 262 6.69 -4.48 -10.05
C CYS A 262 5.47 -3.74 -10.65
N LEU A 263 4.75 -2.97 -9.82
CA LEU A 263 3.51 -2.29 -10.20
C LEU A 263 3.71 -1.18 -11.26
N TYR A 264 4.91 -0.59 -11.32
CA TYR A 264 5.21 0.52 -12.22
C TYR A 264 5.23 0.15 -13.71
N LEU A 265 5.61 -1.09 -14.04
CA LEU A 265 5.54 -1.58 -15.43
C LEU A 265 4.10 -1.79 -15.86
N CYS A 266 3.25 -2.27 -14.94
CA CYS A 266 1.83 -2.46 -15.23
C CYS A 266 1.06 -1.13 -15.31
N GLU A 267 1.41 -0.15 -14.46
CA GLU A 267 0.89 1.21 -14.54
C GLU A 267 1.21 1.86 -15.89
N GLN A 268 2.41 1.63 -16.42
CA GLN A 268 2.80 2.14 -17.74
C GLN A 268 2.01 1.50 -18.87
N ASP A 269 1.74 0.20 -18.81
CA ASP A 269 0.94 -0.51 -19.81
C ASP A 269 -0.55 -0.11 -19.76
N HIS A 270 -1.09 0.11 -18.56
CA HIS A 270 -2.43 0.67 -18.39
C HIS A 270 -2.51 2.11 -18.93
N THR A 271 -1.47 2.92 -18.71
CA THR A 271 -1.42 4.29 -19.27
C THR A 271 -1.43 4.26 -20.80
N ARG A 272 -0.68 3.33 -21.42
CA ARG A 272 -0.71 3.16 -22.89
C ARG A 272 -2.06 2.73 -23.41
N SER A 273 -2.71 1.78 -22.72
CA SER A 273 -4.02 1.24 -23.13
C SER A 273 -5.14 2.28 -22.97
N MET A 274 -5.16 2.98 -21.84
CA MET A 274 -6.24 3.93 -21.48
C MET A 274 -6.01 5.31 -22.08
N CYS A 275 -4.78 5.83 -21.99
CA CYS A 275 -4.47 7.21 -22.36
C CYS A 275 -3.78 7.32 -23.72
N GLY A 276 -3.41 6.22 -24.39
CA GLY A 276 -2.77 6.24 -25.71
C GLY A 276 -1.43 6.99 -25.74
N CYS A 277 -0.80 7.16 -24.58
CA CYS A 277 0.47 7.85 -24.37
C CYS A 277 1.20 7.16 -23.21
N GLU A 278 2.47 7.50 -22.98
CA GLU A 278 3.26 6.99 -21.86
C GLU A 278 3.38 8.02 -20.75
N ASN A 279 3.26 7.54 -19.50
CA ASN A 279 3.50 8.35 -18.32
C ASN A 279 4.99 8.71 -18.26
N ARG A 280 5.27 9.99 -18.02
CA ARG A 280 6.64 10.53 -17.90
C ARG A 280 7.37 10.05 -16.63
N ASP A 281 6.63 9.62 -15.62
CA ASP A 281 7.15 9.21 -14.30
C ASP A 281 7.55 7.72 -14.27
N LEU A 282 7.25 6.96 -15.33
CA LEU A 282 7.37 5.51 -15.37
C LEU A 282 8.40 5.05 -16.41
N PRO A 283 8.98 3.83 -16.26
CA PRO A 283 9.99 3.33 -17.18
C PRO A 283 9.46 3.30 -18.63
N THR A 284 10.23 3.86 -19.56
CA THR A 284 9.96 3.73 -20.99
C THR A 284 10.42 2.37 -21.48
N THR A 285 9.51 1.54 -21.98
CA THR A 285 9.90 0.29 -22.65
C THR A 285 10.09 0.55 -24.15
N SER A 286 11.33 0.66 -24.59
CA SER A 286 11.65 0.60 -26.01
C SER A 286 12.86 -0.30 -26.23
N ASN A 287 12.62 -1.52 -26.74
CA ASN A 287 13.50 -2.28 -27.63
C ASN A 287 13.05 -3.75 -27.78
N ARG A 288 11.77 -4.01 -28.06
CA ARG A 288 11.39 -5.25 -28.75
C ARG A 288 10.98 -4.88 -30.18
N ARG A 289 11.65 -5.48 -31.17
CA ARG A 289 11.33 -5.31 -32.59
C ARG A 289 9.82 -5.60 -32.76
N GLY A 290 9.04 -4.58 -33.14
CA GLY A 290 7.59 -4.69 -33.37
C GLY A 290 6.66 -3.99 -32.36
N ALA A 291 7.17 -3.35 -31.30
CA ALA A 291 6.32 -2.60 -30.35
C ALA A 291 5.86 -1.24 -30.90
N LYS A 292 4.58 -0.92 -30.75
CA LYS A 292 3.96 0.37 -31.13
C LYS A 292 4.55 1.50 -30.27
N ALA A 293 5.09 2.56 -30.90
CA ALA A 293 5.65 3.71 -30.19
C ALA A 293 4.53 4.64 -29.69
N TYR A 294 4.57 5.01 -28.40
CA TYR A 294 3.58 5.90 -27.77
C TYR A 294 4.22 7.26 -27.40
N PRO A 295 3.57 8.40 -27.72
CA PRO A 295 4.07 9.72 -27.32
C PRO A 295 4.04 9.88 -25.78
N ILE A 296 4.88 10.78 -25.22
CA ILE A 296 4.72 11.19 -23.80
C ILE A 296 3.39 11.91 -23.66
N CYS A 297 2.66 11.66 -22.57
CA CYS A 297 1.41 12.35 -22.29
C CYS A 297 1.65 13.87 -22.10
N GLU A 298 0.92 14.68 -22.87
CA GLU A 298 0.87 16.13 -22.70
C GLU A 298 -0.01 16.52 -21.49
N GLU A 299 0.06 17.79 -21.08
CA GLU A 299 -0.63 18.33 -19.93
C GLU A 299 -2.15 18.11 -19.94
N SER A 300 -2.77 18.13 -21.13
CA SER A 300 -4.19 17.85 -21.34
C SER A 300 -4.62 16.42 -20.99
N ARG A 301 -3.67 15.49 -20.84
CA ARG A 301 -3.92 14.08 -20.49
C ARG A 301 -3.54 13.73 -19.05
N GLU A 302 -3.17 14.71 -18.22
CA GLU A 302 -2.89 14.48 -16.80
C GLU A 302 -4.09 13.90 -16.04
N GLU A 303 -5.32 14.27 -16.42
CA GLU A 303 -6.53 13.72 -15.80
C GLU A 303 -6.70 12.22 -16.12
N CYS A 304 -6.38 11.81 -17.35
CA CYS A 304 -6.35 10.39 -17.72
C CYS A 304 -5.26 9.61 -16.96
N ILE A 305 -4.06 10.19 -16.79
CA ILE A 305 -3.00 9.56 -15.97
C ILE A 305 -3.45 9.42 -14.51
N ARG A 306 -4.15 10.42 -13.95
CA ARG A 306 -4.74 10.34 -12.60
C ARG A 306 -5.78 9.23 -12.51
N GLU A 307 -6.63 9.07 -13.53
CA GLU A 307 -7.60 7.97 -13.59
C GLU A 307 -6.91 6.60 -13.63
N VAL A 308 -5.84 6.44 -14.40
CA VAL A 308 -5.05 5.20 -14.43
C VAL A 308 -4.43 4.90 -13.07
N LYS A 309 -3.88 5.91 -12.37
CA LYS A 309 -3.37 5.74 -10.99
C LYS A 309 -4.49 5.34 -10.01
N VAL A 310 -5.70 5.87 -10.18
CA VAL A 310 -6.87 5.46 -9.39
C VAL A 310 -7.26 4.02 -9.67
N VAL A 311 -7.21 3.57 -10.94
CA VAL A 311 -7.47 2.18 -11.33
C VAL A 311 -6.41 1.26 -10.72
N MET A 312 -5.13 1.57 -10.85
CA MET A 312 -4.00 0.79 -10.28
C MET A 312 -4.06 0.61 -8.76
N GLY A 313 -4.74 1.50 -8.03
CA GLY A 313 -4.94 1.43 -6.58
C GLY A 313 -6.17 0.63 -6.12
N LEU A 314 -6.89 -0.03 -7.03
CA LEU A 314 -8.04 -0.91 -6.71
C LEU A 314 -7.57 -2.36 -6.54
N GLU A 315 -8.11 -3.08 -5.55
CA GLU A 315 -7.89 -4.54 -5.36
C GLU A 315 -8.15 -5.36 -6.63
N SER A 316 -9.01 -4.88 -7.54
CA SER A 316 -9.31 -5.55 -8.81
C SER A 316 -8.15 -5.60 -9.80
N VAL A 317 -7.17 -4.68 -9.71
CA VAL A 317 -6.03 -4.64 -10.63
C VAL A 317 -4.99 -5.72 -10.33
N GLU A 318 -5.06 -6.35 -9.16
CA GLU A 318 -4.22 -7.51 -8.80
C GLU A 318 -4.49 -8.73 -9.71
N HIS A 319 -5.64 -8.78 -10.41
CA HIS A 319 -5.97 -9.84 -11.38
C HIS A 319 -5.51 -9.55 -12.82
N ASP A 320 -5.51 -8.28 -13.25
CA ASP A 320 -5.11 -7.86 -14.60
C ASP A 320 -3.60 -7.62 -14.69
N CYS A 321 -3.00 -7.05 -13.64
CA CYS A 321 -1.57 -6.97 -13.48
C CYS A 321 -1.04 -8.29 -12.90
N LYS A 322 -0.85 -9.29 -13.75
CA LYS A 322 -0.15 -10.55 -13.38
C LYS A 322 1.34 -10.30 -13.15
N CYS A 323 1.65 -9.59 -12.07
CA CYS A 323 2.99 -9.48 -11.53
C CYS A 323 3.31 -10.82 -10.88
N HIS A 324 3.75 -11.80 -11.66
CA HIS A 324 4.30 -13.01 -11.08
C HIS A 324 5.51 -12.60 -10.26
N ARG A 325 5.36 -12.63 -8.92
CA ARG A 325 6.50 -12.58 -8.02
C ARG A 325 7.45 -13.68 -8.50
N SER A 326 8.67 -13.30 -8.85
CA SER A 326 9.70 -14.29 -9.12
C SER A 326 9.74 -15.26 -7.93
N CYS A 327 9.85 -16.57 -8.19
CA CYS A 327 9.98 -17.59 -7.13
C CYS A 327 11.19 -17.32 -6.22
N VAL A 328 12.12 -16.49 -6.68
CA VAL A 328 13.23 -15.93 -5.92
C VAL A 328 13.10 -14.41 -5.95
N ASN A 329 12.77 -13.81 -4.81
CA ASN A 329 12.79 -12.37 -4.61
C ASN A 329 13.78 -12.06 -3.49
N VAL A 330 14.65 -11.07 -3.69
CA VAL A 330 15.58 -10.61 -2.67
C VAL A 330 15.06 -9.27 -2.18
N GLU A 331 14.51 -9.27 -0.97
CA GLU A 331 14.01 -8.08 -0.30
C GLU A 331 15.11 -7.53 0.61
N TYR A 332 15.38 -6.24 0.49
CA TYR A 332 16.28 -5.50 1.37
C TYR A 332 15.40 -4.74 2.39
N HIS A 333 15.92 -4.36 3.56
CA HIS A 333 15.16 -3.58 4.57
C HIS A 333 15.94 -2.33 4.97
N ARG A 334 15.29 -1.15 4.96
CA ARG A 334 15.94 0.18 5.04
C ARG A 334 16.08 0.75 6.45
N GLU A 335 17.27 1.24 6.80
CA GLU A 335 17.48 2.18 7.92
C GLU A 335 18.28 3.39 7.41
N VAL A 336 17.82 4.61 7.72
CA VAL A 336 18.46 5.86 7.33
C VAL A 336 18.92 6.61 8.56
N SER A 337 20.21 6.94 8.62
CA SER A 337 20.79 7.79 9.66
C SER A 337 21.58 8.94 9.03
N ARG A 338 21.64 10.07 9.74
CA ARG A 338 22.30 11.29 9.28
C ARG A 338 23.22 11.89 10.33
N ALA A 339 24.36 12.40 9.90
CA ALA A 339 25.30 13.17 10.72
C ALA A 339 25.80 14.39 9.94
N ALA A 340 25.95 15.54 10.61
CA ALA A 340 26.49 16.75 9.97
C ALA A 340 27.98 16.57 9.61
N LEU A 341 28.39 17.11 8.47
CA LEU A 341 29.78 17.20 8.04
C LEU A 341 30.45 18.44 8.67
N PRO A 342 31.74 18.36 9.04
CA PRO A 342 32.48 19.52 9.53
C PRO A 342 32.57 20.64 8.48
N ASP A 343 32.49 21.90 8.92
CA ASP A 343 32.55 23.09 8.04
C ASP A 343 33.82 23.14 7.16
N SER A 344 34.91 22.52 7.61
CA SER A 344 36.19 22.42 6.88
C SER A 344 36.11 21.54 5.64
N PHE A 345 35.12 20.66 5.54
CA PHE A 345 34.97 19.69 4.45
C PHE A 345 34.54 20.34 3.13
N GLY A 346 33.99 21.55 3.17
CA GLY A 346 33.43 22.26 2.01
C GLY A 346 34.39 23.20 1.28
N THR A 347 35.69 23.25 1.57
CA THR A 347 36.60 24.24 0.94
C THR A 347 37.52 23.55 -0.05
N GLY A 348 37.34 23.81 -1.35
CA GLY A 348 38.22 23.25 -2.39
C GLY A 348 39.65 23.82 -2.34
N PRO A 349 40.63 23.20 -3.01
CA PRO A 349 42.01 23.72 -3.14
C PRO A 349 42.08 25.11 -3.78
N ASP A 350 41.01 25.50 -4.48
CA ASP A 350 40.76 26.76 -5.16
C ASP A 350 40.08 27.82 -4.29
N GLY A 351 39.84 27.55 -3.00
CA GLY A 351 39.21 28.48 -2.05
C GLY A 351 37.70 28.65 -2.21
N ARG A 352 37.07 27.91 -3.14
CA ARG A 352 35.62 27.94 -3.36
C ARG A 352 34.90 27.00 -2.39
N LYS A 353 33.78 27.47 -1.83
CA LYS A 353 32.86 26.63 -1.03
C LYS A 353 32.13 25.65 -1.96
N ARG A 354 32.34 24.35 -1.75
CA ARG A 354 31.69 23.23 -2.43
C ARG A 354 30.54 22.70 -1.57
N ALA A 355 29.42 22.38 -2.22
CA ALA A 355 28.26 21.80 -1.56
C ALA A 355 28.36 20.27 -1.62
N LEU A 356 29.14 19.70 -0.71
CA LEU A 356 29.44 18.26 -0.71
C LEU A 356 28.42 17.46 0.11
N ALA A 357 27.96 16.33 -0.42
CA ALA A 357 27.18 15.32 0.29
C ALA A 357 27.98 14.01 0.39
N ARG A 358 28.00 13.37 1.56
CA ARG A 358 28.65 12.06 1.74
C ARG A 358 27.57 10.98 1.92
N ILE A 359 27.69 9.87 1.23
CA ILE A 359 26.68 8.80 1.21
C ILE A 359 27.38 7.48 1.48
N GLY A 360 26.90 6.73 2.46
CA GLY A 360 27.45 5.42 2.83
C GLY A 360 26.40 4.33 2.76
N ILE A 361 26.57 3.34 1.88
CA ILE A 361 25.63 2.23 1.64
C ILE A 361 26.34 0.93 1.98
N TYR A 362 25.87 0.21 2.99
CA TYR A 362 26.49 -1.04 3.47
C TYR A 362 25.45 -1.98 4.07
N PHE A 363 25.79 -3.27 4.23
CA PHE A 363 24.96 -4.23 4.94
C PHE A 363 25.18 -4.12 6.45
N ALA A 364 24.12 -3.87 7.22
CA ALA A 364 24.20 -3.75 8.68
C ALA A 364 24.47 -5.09 9.40
N ARG A 365 24.24 -6.22 8.72
CA ARG A 365 24.48 -7.59 9.21
C ARG A 365 24.95 -8.47 8.04
N ASP A 366 25.69 -9.53 8.35
CA ASP A 366 26.20 -10.55 7.41
C ASP A 366 25.23 -11.74 7.24
N THR A 367 24.06 -11.69 7.87
CA THR A 367 23.00 -12.69 7.80
C THR A 367 21.83 -12.20 6.95
N TYR A 368 21.24 -13.08 6.14
CA TYR A 368 19.97 -12.83 5.48
C TYR A 368 18.88 -13.76 6.02
N LEU A 369 17.63 -13.29 5.95
CA LEU A 369 16.45 -14.10 6.26
C LEU A 369 15.96 -14.77 4.98
N LYS A 370 16.00 -16.09 4.95
CA LYS A 370 15.44 -16.89 3.87
C LYS A 370 14.04 -17.32 4.25
N VAL A 371 13.08 -16.89 3.43
CA VAL A 371 11.67 -17.25 3.59
C VAL A 371 11.31 -18.20 2.45
N THR A 372 11.07 -19.47 2.77
CA THR A 372 10.69 -20.47 1.77
C THR A 372 9.28 -20.98 2.04
N SER A 373 8.46 -20.91 0.99
CA SER A 373 7.10 -21.42 0.98
C SER A 373 7.11 -22.86 0.47
N VAL A 374 6.82 -23.83 1.34
CA VAL A 374 6.80 -25.26 1.03
C VAL A 374 5.37 -25.82 1.15
N PRO A 375 4.93 -26.73 0.26
CA PRO A 375 3.61 -27.37 0.40
C PRO A 375 3.48 -28.10 1.74
N LYS A 376 2.41 -27.83 2.50
CA LYS A 376 2.15 -28.45 3.81
C LYS A 376 1.95 -29.96 3.70
N TYR A 377 1.30 -30.40 2.62
CA TYR A 377 1.12 -31.80 2.26
C TYR A 377 1.81 -32.09 0.92
N ASN A 378 2.58 -33.17 0.90
CA ASN A 378 2.99 -33.81 -0.34
C ASN A 378 2.10 -35.05 -0.56
N GLY A 379 2.03 -35.56 -1.80
CA GLY A 379 1.22 -36.75 -2.11
C GLY A 379 1.54 -37.95 -1.21
N GLY A 380 2.79 -38.10 -0.77
CA GLY A 380 3.19 -39.15 0.17
C GLY A 380 2.53 -39.03 1.56
N ARG A 381 2.43 -37.82 2.13
CA ARG A 381 1.75 -37.57 3.41
C ARG A 381 0.26 -37.84 3.35
N VAL A 382 -0.39 -37.55 2.21
CA VAL A 382 -1.83 -37.82 2.01
C VAL A 382 -2.08 -39.33 2.04
N VAL A 383 -1.31 -40.10 1.26
CA VAL A 383 -1.42 -41.57 1.23
C VAL A 383 -1.13 -42.18 2.60
N SER A 384 -0.11 -41.68 3.30
CA SER A 384 0.22 -42.15 4.66
C SER A 384 -0.88 -41.85 5.67
N SER A 385 -1.52 -40.68 5.59
CA SER A 385 -2.58 -40.28 6.51
C SER A 385 -3.85 -41.10 6.30
N ILE A 386 -4.26 -41.29 5.03
CA ILE A 386 -5.39 -42.13 4.66
C ILE A 386 -5.13 -43.59 5.07
N GLY A 387 -3.91 -44.09 4.86
CA GLY A 387 -3.50 -45.41 5.31
C GLY A 387 -3.62 -45.57 6.83
N GLY A 388 -3.17 -44.57 7.61
CA GLY A 388 -3.30 -44.56 9.06
C GLY A 388 -4.76 -44.51 9.53
N ILE A 389 -5.60 -43.69 8.90
CA ILE A 389 -7.05 -43.59 9.22
C ILE A 389 -7.76 -44.92 8.95
N ASN A 390 -7.53 -45.53 7.78
CA ASN A 390 -8.10 -46.84 7.44
C ASN A 390 -7.62 -47.93 8.40
N GLY A 391 -6.34 -47.92 8.76
CA GLY A 391 -5.78 -48.87 9.72
C GLY A 391 -6.36 -48.70 11.13
N MET A 392 -6.58 -47.47 11.58
CA MET A 392 -7.09 -47.16 12.92
C MET A 392 -8.58 -47.50 13.08
N TYR A 393 -9.43 -47.10 12.13
CA TYR A 393 -10.89 -47.27 12.24
C TYR A 393 -11.38 -48.63 11.74
N LEU A 394 -10.75 -49.14 10.68
CA LEU A 394 -11.22 -50.32 9.96
C LEU A 394 -10.25 -51.50 10.06
N GLY A 395 -9.06 -51.34 10.64
CA GLY A 395 -8.09 -52.44 10.78
C GLY A 395 -7.59 -53.01 9.45
N VAL A 396 -7.87 -52.34 8.33
CA VAL A 396 -7.55 -52.82 6.98
C VAL A 396 -6.51 -51.93 6.33
N SER A 397 -5.62 -52.56 5.56
CA SER A 397 -4.70 -51.83 4.70
C SER A 397 -5.42 -51.34 3.44
N PHE A 398 -4.81 -50.35 2.78
CA PHE A 398 -5.29 -49.84 1.50
C PHE A 398 -5.48 -50.96 0.44
N PHE A 399 -4.60 -51.97 0.42
CA PHE A 399 -4.69 -53.09 -0.51
C PHE A 399 -5.89 -54.02 -0.23
N VAL A 400 -6.29 -54.17 1.04
CA VAL A 400 -7.47 -54.97 1.40
C VAL A 400 -8.75 -54.29 0.93
N LEU A 401 -8.85 -52.96 1.05
CA LEU A 401 -9.98 -52.20 0.51
C LEU A 401 -10.11 -52.34 -1.02
N PHE A 402 -8.98 -52.33 -1.74
CA PHE A 402 -8.99 -52.54 -3.18
C PHE A 402 -9.46 -53.96 -3.55
N GLY A 403 -9.00 -54.99 -2.84
CA GLY A 403 -9.48 -56.37 -3.03
C GLY A 403 -10.98 -56.53 -2.71
N MET A 404 -11.50 -55.82 -1.70
CA MET A 404 -12.94 -55.79 -1.40
C MET A 404 -13.73 -55.12 -2.53
N PHE A 405 -13.24 -54.02 -3.09
CA PHE A 405 -13.86 -53.35 -4.24
C PHE A 405 -13.86 -54.23 -5.49
N GLU A 406 -12.74 -54.90 -5.77
CA GLU A 406 -12.62 -55.84 -6.89
C GLU A 406 -13.62 -56.99 -6.77
N THR A 407 -13.74 -57.58 -5.57
CA THR A 407 -14.75 -58.61 -5.28
C THR A 407 -16.18 -58.09 -5.47
N LEU A 408 -16.45 -56.85 -5.00
CA LEU A 408 -17.77 -56.23 -5.14
C LEU A 408 -18.16 -55.99 -6.61
N VAL A 409 -17.20 -55.51 -7.42
CA VAL A 409 -17.38 -55.30 -8.86
C VAL A 409 -17.59 -56.62 -9.60
N HIS A 410 -16.94 -57.70 -9.16
CA HIS A 410 -17.06 -59.03 -9.76
C HIS A 410 -18.42 -59.70 -9.45
N GLU A 411 -19.05 -59.38 -8.33
CA GLU A 411 -20.35 -59.93 -7.86
C GLU A 411 -21.57 -59.05 -8.24
N LEU A 412 -21.35 -57.78 -8.59
CA LEU A 412 -22.38 -56.83 -9.05
C LEU A 412 -23.25 -57.32 -10.24
N PRO A 413 -22.72 -58.08 -11.23
CA PRO A 413 -23.54 -58.65 -12.30
C PRO A 413 -24.56 -59.70 -11.83
N ASP A 414 -24.26 -60.46 -10.76
CA ASP A 414 -25.14 -61.53 -10.27
C ASP A 414 -26.30 -61.02 -9.39
N LEU A 415 -26.15 -59.84 -8.78
CA LEU A 415 -27.16 -59.21 -7.92
C LEU A 415 -28.19 -58.36 -8.69
N THR A 416 -27.89 -57.92 -9.91
CA THR A 416 -28.74 -56.98 -10.67
C THR A 416 -29.72 -57.66 -11.63
N GLY A 417 -29.73 -58.99 -11.71
CA GLY A 417 -30.74 -59.75 -12.46
C GLY A 417 -30.83 -59.39 -13.94
N ALA A 418 -29.78 -58.82 -14.53
CA ALA A 418 -29.75 -58.35 -15.92
C ALA A 418 -28.70 -59.12 -16.73
N TYR A 419 -29.02 -60.36 -17.13
CA TYR A 419 -29.02 -60.82 -18.52
C TYR A 419 -29.24 -62.35 -18.61
N LYS A 420 -30.45 -62.75 -19.03
CA LYS A 420 -30.68 -64.00 -19.77
C LYS A 420 -30.79 -63.64 -21.25
N GLY A 421 -29.82 -64.05 -22.06
CA GLY A 421 -29.88 -63.92 -23.53
C GLY A 421 -28.62 -64.40 -24.24
N ARG A 422 -28.64 -65.66 -24.70
CA ARG A 422 -27.59 -66.37 -25.46
C ARG A 422 -27.08 -65.60 -26.69
N ARG A 423 -25.79 -65.79 -27.04
CA ARG A 423 -25.34 -66.63 -28.19
C ARG A 423 -23.81 -66.70 -28.32
N THR A 424 -23.31 -67.94 -28.17
CA THR A 424 -22.29 -68.62 -29.00
C THR A 424 -21.19 -67.80 -29.66
N LEU A 425 -19.96 -68.07 -29.26
CA LEU A 425 -18.79 -68.08 -30.16
C LEU A 425 -17.81 -69.15 -29.65
N ASP A 426 -18.19 -70.42 -29.87
CA ASP A 426 -17.21 -71.43 -30.19
C ASP A 426 -16.65 -71.06 -31.57
N ASN A 427 -15.41 -70.58 -31.62
CA ASN A 427 -14.45 -70.88 -32.68
C ASN A 427 -13.09 -70.23 -32.41
N CYS A 428 -12.08 -71.12 -32.41
CA CYS A 428 -10.67 -70.90 -32.74
C CYS A 428 -9.68 -70.49 -31.61
N PRO A 429 -8.42 -70.98 -31.68
CA PRO A 429 -7.95 -72.04 -30.79
C PRO A 429 -6.65 -71.72 -30.02
N ASP A 430 -6.32 -72.63 -29.10
CA ASP A 430 -5.06 -72.89 -28.39
C ASP A 430 -3.82 -72.06 -28.75
N LEU A 431 -3.21 -71.45 -27.72
CA LEU A 431 -1.74 -71.32 -27.62
C LEU A 431 -1.32 -71.37 -26.12
N PRO A 432 -0.29 -72.15 -25.76
CA PRO A 432 -0.10 -72.62 -24.39
C PRO A 432 0.70 -71.66 -23.50
N ILE A 433 0.34 -71.67 -22.22
CA ILE A 433 1.15 -71.14 -21.12
C ILE A 433 2.46 -71.94 -21.05
N ARG A 434 3.60 -71.27 -21.13
CA ARG A 434 4.91 -71.79 -20.69
C ARG A 434 5.52 -70.85 -19.67
N HIS A 435 5.52 -71.27 -18.41
CA HIS A 435 6.37 -70.71 -17.36
C HIS A 435 7.84 -71.00 -17.68
N ARG A 436 8.70 -69.97 -17.70
CA ARG A 436 10.12 -70.06 -17.28
C ARG A 436 10.56 -68.74 -16.66
N GLY A 437 11.11 -68.83 -15.45
CA GLY A 437 11.66 -67.71 -14.71
C GLY A 437 13.01 -67.23 -15.25
N GLY A 438 13.47 -66.10 -14.71
CA GLY A 438 14.82 -65.59 -14.93
C GLY A 438 14.90 -64.07 -14.91
N TYR A 439 15.45 -63.54 -13.82
CA TYR A 439 16.21 -62.29 -13.68
C TYR A 439 16.26 -61.33 -14.89
N PHE A 440 15.85 -60.06 -14.71
CA PHE A 440 16.45 -58.97 -15.49
C PHE A 440 16.65 -57.68 -14.69
N ARG A 441 17.88 -57.16 -14.83
CA ARG A 441 18.48 -55.98 -14.22
C ARG A 441 17.84 -54.66 -14.66
N SER A 442 17.91 -53.70 -13.74
CA SER A 442 17.75 -52.26 -13.90
C SER A 442 18.56 -51.67 -15.06
N ARG A 443 17.90 -50.91 -15.94
CA ARG A 443 18.43 -49.71 -16.62
C ARG A 443 17.24 -48.81 -16.98
N ILE A 444 17.07 -47.72 -16.24
CA ILE A 444 16.18 -46.61 -16.61
C ILE A 444 17.04 -45.60 -17.37
N SER A 445 16.73 -45.41 -18.65
CA SER A 445 17.18 -44.29 -19.48
C SER A 445 15.95 -43.46 -19.84
N VAL A 446 15.94 -42.21 -19.39
CA VAL A 446 14.92 -41.19 -19.63
C VAL A 446 15.14 -40.58 -21.02
N PRO A 447 14.13 -40.54 -21.92
CA PRO A 447 14.13 -39.64 -23.07
C PRO A 447 13.17 -38.47 -22.86
N GLN A 448 13.68 -37.26 -23.07
CA GLN A 448 12.91 -36.03 -23.25
C GLN A 448 12.08 -36.06 -24.54
N VAL A 449 10.88 -35.48 -24.53
CA VAL A 449 10.11 -35.14 -25.74
C VAL A 449 9.43 -33.76 -25.55
N PRO A 450 9.36 -32.90 -26.58
CA PRO A 450 9.14 -31.46 -26.46
C PRO A 450 7.67 -31.01 -26.68
N TYR A 451 7.37 -29.79 -26.23
CA TYR A 451 6.04 -29.15 -26.31
C TYR A 451 5.89 -28.36 -27.63
N SER A 452 4.89 -28.72 -28.43
CA SER A 452 4.48 -28.01 -29.66
C SER A 452 3.12 -27.30 -29.46
N ARG A 453 2.99 -26.12 -30.09
CA ARG A 453 1.79 -25.26 -30.13
C ARG A 453 0.64 -25.92 -30.90
N PRO A 454 -0.63 -25.50 -30.68
CA PRO A 454 -1.66 -25.61 -31.70
C PRO A 454 -2.11 -24.24 -32.24
N GLU A 455 -2.24 -24.20 -33.57
CA GLU A 455 -2.88 -23.18 -34.38
C GLU A 455 -4.42 -23.35 -34.43
N GLN A 456 -5.04 -22.34 -35.04
CA GLN A 456 -6.45 -22.03 -35.26
C GLN A 456 -7.25 -23.11 -36.02
N ASN A 457 -8.57 -23.17 -35.78
CA ASN A 457 -9.58 -23.38 -36.84
C ASN A 457 -11.02 -23.00 -36.41
N VAL A 458 -11.50 -21.92 -37.05
CA VAL A 458 -12.81 -21.58 -37.64
C VAL A 458 -13.98 -22.58 -37.55
N TRP A 459 -15.18 -22.08 -37.18
CA TRP A 459 -16.54 -22.37 -37.75
C TRP A 459 -17.43 -21.13 -37.49
N SER A 460 -17.60 -20.21 -38.45
CA SER A 460 -18.73 -20.07 -39.42
C SER A 460 -20.12 -19.85 -38.82
N ASN A 461 -20.74 -18.69 -39.11
CA ASN A 461 -22.17 -18.61 -39.41
C ASN A 461 -22.46 -17.48 -40.40
N HIS A 462 -23.29 -17.81 -41.38
CA HIS A 462 -23.54 -17.14 -42.66
C HIS A 462 -24.54 -15.98 -42.59
N ASP A 463 -24.37 -15.06 -43.54
CA ASP A 463 -25.23 -13.97 -43.98
C ASP A 463 -26.58 -14.41 -44.62
N HIS A 464 -27.60 -13.54 -44.58
CA HIS A 464 -28.54 -13.33 -45.71
C HIS A 464 -29.27 -11.95 -45.71
N VAL A 465 -28.77 -11.06 -46.58
CA VAL A 465 -29.36 -10.15 -47.61
C VAL A 465 -30.83 -9.60 -47.57
N THR A 466 -30.95 -8.32 -47.98
CA THR A 466 -31.98 -7.56 -48.77
C THR A 466 -32.69 -6.43 -48.01
N GLY A 467 -32.94 -5.19 -48.50
CA GLY A 467 -32.66 -4.48 -49.76
C GLY A 467 -33.20 -3.03 -49.68
N SER A 468 -32.56 -2.15 -50.46
CA SER A 468 -32.83 -0.76 -50.91
C SER A 468 -34.14 0.00 -50.59
N LEU A 469 -34.03 1.34 -50.38
CA LEU A 469 -34.45 2.39 -51.35
C LEU A 469 -34.18 3.83 -50.85
N PHE A 470 -34.04 4.72 -51.84
CA PHE A 470 -33.47 6.09 -51.83
C PHE A 470 -34.26 7.17 -51.07
N GLY A 471 -33.55 8.23 -50.63
CA GLY A 471 -34.16 9.54 -50.37
C GLY A 471 -33.27 10.52 -49.61
N ARG A 472 -32.67 11.49 -50.32
CA ARG A 472 -31.88 12.61 -49.78
C ARG A 472 -32.71 13.49 -48.82
N HIS A 473 -32.14 13.91 -47.70
CA HIS A 473 -31.97 15.33 -47.35
C HIS A 473 -31.13 15.49 -46.07
N GLU A 474 -30.36 16.58 -46.06
CA GLU A 474 -29.42 17.01 -45.04
C GLU A 474 -29.98 17.00 -43.62
N ARG A 475 -29.16 16.50 -42.68
CA ARG A 475 -28.89 16.99 -41.30
C ARG A 475 -28.48 15.81 -40.42
N GLN A 476 -27.18 15.69 -40.15
CA GLN A 476 -26.65 14.81 -39.11
C GLN A 476 -25.38 15.38 -38.51
N ARG A 477 -25.12 15.31 -37.20
CA ARG A 477 -25.96 15.12 -36.00
C ARG A 477 -25.01 15.13 -34.81
N HIS A 478 -25.56 15.48 -33.66
CA HIS A 478 -25.18 14.99 -32.34
C HIS A 478 -24.61 13.56 -32.36
N LEU A 479 -23.46 13.38 -31.70
CA LEU A 479 -23.00 12.05 -31.30
C LEU A 479 -23.63 11.71 -29.94
N ASP A 480 -24.74 10.98 -30.06
CA ASP A 480 -25.40 10.24 -28.99
C ASP A 480 -24.68 8.88 -28.86
N PHE A 481 -23.80 8.73 -27.86
CA PHE A 481 -23.20 7.44 -27.51
C PHE A 481 -24.09 6.74 -26.46
N LYS A 482 -25.17 6.13 -26.94
CA LYS A 482 -25.80 5.01 -26.23
C LYS A 482 -25.28 3.69 -26.82
N SER A 483 -24.98 2.78 -25.90
CA SER A 483 -24.63 1.36 -26.05
C SER A 483 -23.18 1.00 -26.42
N LEU A 484 -22.31 1.01 -25.41
CA LEU A 484 -21.47 -0.15 -25.14
C LEU A 484 -21.65 -0.53 -23.66
N ASP A 485 -22.21 -1.72 -23.50
CA ASP A 485 -22.82 -2.27 -22.29
C ASP A 485 -21.73 -2.60 -21.26
N VAL A 486 -21.62 -1.76 -20.21
CA VAL A 486 -20.89 -2.08 -18.97
C VAL A 486 -21.75 -3.08 -18.20
N ARG A 487 -21.72 -4.35 -18.62
CA ARG A 487 -22.29 -5.43 -17.82
C ARG A 487 -21.28 -5.89 -16.77
N SER A 488 -21.61 -5.53 -15.54
CA SER A 488 -21.42 -6.31 -14.31
C SER A 488 -19.99 -6.66 -13.90
N THR A 489 -19.41 -5.79 -13.07
CA THR A 489 -18.83 -6.27 -11.81
C THR A 489 -19.44 -5.47 -10.69
N LEU A 490 -20.46 -6.07 -10.08
CA LEU A 490 -21.20 -5.53 -8.93
C LEU A 490 -20.22 -5.32 -7.77
N LEU A 491 -20.25 -4.13 -7.15
CA LEU A 491 -19.93 -4.06 -5.72
C LEU A 491 -21.07 -4.77 -5.00
N PRO A 492 -20.81 -5.78 -4.18
CA PRO A 492 -21.85 -6.34 -3.33
C PRO A 492 -22.38 -5.22 -2.41
N GLY A 493 -23.66 -4.83 -2.56
CA GLY A 493 -24.39 -4.09 -1.52
C GLY A 493 -24.96 -2.69 -1.86
N LEU A 494 -24.54 -2.02 -2.94
CA LEU A 494 -25.06 -0.66 -3.24
C LEU A 494 -26.29 -0.72 -4.18
N GLN A 495 -27.49 -0.41 -3.64
CA GLN A 495 -28.71 -0.26 -4.44
C GLN A 495 -28.69 1.03 -5.27
N ARG A 496 -28.94 0.91 -6.59
CA ARG A 496 -29.16 2.05 -7.50
C ARG A 496 -30.60 2.55 -7.36
N GLU A 497 -30.80 3.84 -7.14
CA GLU A 497 -32.12 4.48 -7.29
C GLU A 497 -32.48 4.70 -8.78
N HIS A 498 -33.79 4.83 -9.05
CA HIS A 498 -34.39 5.31 -10.31
C HIS A 498 -33.91 6.75 -10.61
N ARG A 499 -32.66 6.90 -11.06
CA ARG A 499 -31.99 8.10 -11.63
C ARG A 499 -30.44 8.00 -11.59
N GLY A 500 -29.87 6.86 -11.18
CA GLY A 500 -28.41 6.65 -11.22
C GLY A 500 -27.65 7.21 -10.02
N ARG A 501 -28.35 7.65 -8.95
CA ARG A 501 -27.73 7.94 -7.65
C ARG A 501 -27.64 6.66 -6.81
N TYR A 502 -26.51 6.48 -6.13
CA TYR A 502 -26.35 5.41 -5.14
C TYR A 502 -26.95 5.87 -3.82
N LYS A 503 -27.86 5.07 -3.26
CA LYS A 503 -28.38 5.32 -1.92
C LYS A 503 -27.44 4.66 -0.91
N ALA A 504 -26.87 5.45 0.00
CA ALA A 504 -26.13 4.91 1.13
C ALA A 504 -27.13 4.32 2.14
N VAL A 505 -26.98 3.05 2.47
CA VAL A 505 -27.85 2.32 3.41
C VAL A 505 -27.10 2.02 4.71
N THR A 506 -25.79 1.85 4.64
CA THR A 506 -24.91 1.58 5.78
C THR A 506 -23.90 2.70 5.99
N VAL A 507 -23.33 2.80 7.20
CA VAL A 507 -22.20 3.71 7.48
C VAL A 507 -21.01 3.41 6.55
N ASN A 508 -20.79 2.13 6.23
CA ASN A 508 -19.73 1.74 5.32
C ASN A 508 -19.97 2.23 3.87
N ASP A 509 -21.23 2.38 3.44
CA ASP A 509 -21.55 2.95 2.13
C ASP A 509 -21.10 4.41 2.04
N PHE A 510 -21.29 5.19 3.11
CA PHE A 510 -20.78 6.56 3.18
C PHE A 510 -19.26 6.61 3.06
N ARG A 511 -18.55 5.69 3.74
CA ARG A 511 -17.09 5.54 3.58
C ARG A 511 -16.73 5.25 2.13
N LEU A 512 -17.30 4.20 1.52
CA LEU A 512 -17.00 3.82 0.14
C LEU A 512 -17.31 4.92 -0.89
N LEU A 513 -18.44 5.61 -0.73
CA LEU A 513 -18.82 6.75 -1.59
C LEU A 513 -17.91 7.97 -1.36
N GLY A 514 -17.50 8.22 -0.11
CA GLY A 514 -16.56 9.26 0.26
C GLY A 514 -15.19 9.02 -0.37
N LEU A 515 -14.63 7.82 -0.18
CA LEU A 515 -13.31 7.45 -0.71
C LEU A 515 -13.23 7.70 -2.23
N ARG A 516 -14.29 7.38 -2.99
CA ARG A 516 -14.36 7.65 -4.44
C ARG A 516 -14.26 9.12 -4.82
N LYS A 517 -14.71 10.03 -3.96
CA LYS A 517 -14.71 11.47 -4.21
C LYS A 517 -13.43 12.17 -3.73
N LEU A 518 -12.74 11.59 -2.74
CA LEU A 518 -11.54 12.18 -2.17
C LEU A 518 -10.33 12.00 -3.10
N HIS A 519 -9.52 13.05 -3.20
CA HIS A 519 -8.20 12.98 -3.83
C HIS A 519 -7.35 11.91 -3.12
N PRO A 520 -6.53 11.09 -3.83
CA PRO A 520 -5.79 9.98 -3.22
C PRO A 520 -4.93 10.35 -2.00
N VAL A 521 -4.27 11.51 -2.04
CA VAL A 521 -3.47 12.04 -0.91
C VAL A 521 -4.36 12.34 0.30
N VAL A 522 -5.51 12.96 0.09
CA VAL A 522 -6.50 13.26 1.14
C VAL A 522 -7.15 11.98 1.67
N ARG A 523 -7.45 11.04 0.77
CA ARG A 523 -7.97 9.71 1.12
C ARG A 523 -7.01 9.01 2.08
N SER A 524 -5.72 9.02 1.74
CA SER A 524 -4.66 8.42 2.55
C SER A 524 -4.61 9.02 3.94
N TYR A 525 -4.68 10.34 4.04
CA TYR A 525 -4.74 11.03 5.32
C TYR A 525 -5.91 10.58 6.20
N TYR A 526 -7.12 10.44 5.65
CA TYR A 526 -8.29 10.05 6.44
C TYR A 526 -8.35 8.55 6.74
N GLU A 527 -7.75 7.71 5.91
CA GLU A 527 -7.79 6.25 6.06
C GLU A 527 -6.60 5.68 6.85
N SER A 528 -5.46 6.38 6.89
CA SER A 528 -4.24 5.92 7.57
C SER A 528 -4.34 5.90 9.09
N ARG A 529 -3.73 4.91 9.72
CA ARG A 529 -3.50 4.83 11.18
C ARG A 529 -2.03 4.57 11.47
N ALA A 530 -1.68 4.46 12.75
CA ALA A 530 -0.30 4.21 13.14
C ALA A 530 0.15 2.80 12.73
N ASP A 531 1.41 2.71 12.31
CA ASP A 531 2.14 1.48 11.99
C ASP A 531 1.34 0.44 11.17
N GLN A 532 1.11 -0.75 11.73
CA GLN A 532 0.49 -1.89 11.04
C GLN A 532 -1.04 -1.92 11.17
N GLU A 533 -1.62 -0.87 11.76
CA GLU A 533 -3.05 -0.65 11.96
C GLU A 533 -3.74 -1.80 12.72
N GLN A 534 -3.03 -2.45 13.66
CA GLN A 534 -3.58 -3.52 14.49
C GLN A 534 -4.72 -3.00 15.37
N THR A 535 -4.53 -1.83 15.97
CA THR A 535 -5.49 -1.13 16.82
C THR A 535 -6.75 -0.76 16.05
N LEU A 536 -6.64 -0.33 14.78
CA LEU A 536 -7.80 -0.07 13.93
C LEU A 536 -8.66 -1.34 13.79
N ARG A 537 -8.02 -2.45 13.42
CA ARG A 537 -8.72 -3.73 13.24
C ARG A 537 -9.39 -4.18 14.53
N GLU A 538 -8.70 -4.05 15.66
CA GLU A 538 -9.23 -4.44 16.97
C GLU A 538 -10.39 -3.54 17.42
N ASN A 539 -10.30 -2.22 17.23
CA ASN A 539 -11.39 -1.28 17.49
C ASN A 539 -12.65 -1.67 16.69
N VAL A 540 -12.51 -1.92 15.37
CA VAL A 540 -13.65 -2.32 14.52
C VAL A 540 -14.21 -3.67 14.94
N ALA A 541 -13.34 -4.64 15.24
CA ALA A 541 -13.76 -5.96 15.72
C ALA A 541 -14.51 -5.86 17.05
N ALA A 542 -14.07 -5.00 17.97
CA ALA A 542 -14.71 -4.76 19.26
C ALA A 542 -16.16 -4.27 19.13
N PHE A 543 -16.41 -3.26 18.29
CA PHE A 543 -17.79 -2.83 18.00
C PHE A 543 -18.64 -3.96 17.42
N LYS A 544 -18.06 -4.80 16.56
CA LYS A 544 -18.74 -5.97 15.99
C LYS A 544 -19.00 -7.09 17.00
N ARG A 545 -18.39 -7.08 18.19
CA ARG A 545 -18.67 -8.06 19.26
C ARG A 545 -19.87 -7.65 20.12
N LEU A 546 -20.23 -6.36 20.16
CA LEU A 546 -21.40 -5.90 20.91
C LEU A 546 -22.70 -6.49 20.32
N ARG A 547 -23.60 -6.93 21.20
CA ARG A 547 -24.90 -7.50 20.85
C ARG A 547 -25.99 -6.80 21.65
N LEU A 548 -27.08 -6.44 20.98
CA LEU A 548 -28.28 -5.98 21.67
C LEU A 548 -28.96 -7.17 22.33
N ARG A 549 -29.34 -7.04 23.60
CA ARG A 549 -30.16 -8.03 24.31
C ARG A 549 -31.62 -7.56 24.27
N PRO A 550 -32.46 -8.07 23.34
CA PRO A 550 -33.85 -7.66 23.28
C PRO A 550 -34.61 -8.18 24.49
N SER A 551 -35.62 -7.42 24.94
CA SER A 551 -36.63 -7.90 25.88
C SER A 551 -37.89 -8.25 25.09
N VAL A 552 -38.47 -9.43 25.35
CA VAL A 552 -39.63 -9.94 24.60
C VAL A 552 -40.92 -9.32 25.17
N LEU A 553 -41.91 -9.03 24.33
CA LEU A 553 -43.22 -8.44 24.69
C LEU A 553 -43.18 -7.06 25.38
N VAL A 554 -42.09 -6.30 25.19
CA VAL A 554 -42.06 -4.89 25.60
C VAL A 554 -42.57 -4.01 24.45
N PRO A 555 -43.62 -3.19 24.65
CA PRO A 555 -44.07 -2.25 23.63
C PRO A 555 -42.96 -1.27 23.24
N VAL A 556 -42.73 -1.13 21.93
CA VAL A 556 -41.71 -0.25 21.35
C VAL A 556 -42.31 0.76 20.37
N ASP A 557 -43.61 1.04 20.46
CA ASP A 557 -44.30 2.03 19.62
C ASP A 557 -43.79 3.46 19.88
N LYS A 558 -43.40 3.76 21.13
CA LYS A 558 -42.75 5.01 21.54
C LYS A 558 -41.31 4.75 21.93
N ARG A 559 -40.37 5.09 21.04
CA ARG A 559 -38.93 4.99 21.28
C ARG A 559 -38.34 6.39 21.30
N SER A 560 -37.51 6.69 22.29
CA SER A 560 -36.70 7.90 22.33
C SER A 560 -35.25 7.49 22.54
N ILE A 561 -34.36 8.09 21.77
CA ILE A 561 -32.90 8.00 21.98
C ILE A 561 -32.35 9.30 22.56
N ASN A 562 -33.21 10.27 22.88
CA ASN A 562 -32.80 11.52 23.51
C ASN A 562 -32.11 11.25 24.85
N THR A 563 -31.06 12.00 25.14
CA THR A 563 -30.33 11.89 26.40
C THR A 563 -29.73 13.25 26.78
N THR A 564 -28.87 13.27 27.80
CA THR A 564 -28.10 14.45 28.20
C THR A 564 -26.61 14.14 28.21
N LEU A 565 -25.78 15.09 27.76
CA LEU A 565 -24.32 15.03 27.82
C LEU A 565 -23.82 16.29 28.52
N LEU A 566 -23.21 16.14 29.71
CA LEU A 566 -22.80 17.28 30.56
C LEU A 566 -23.93 18.32 30.72
N GLU A 567 -25.13 17.84 31.07
CA GLU A 567 -26.34 18.64 31.29
C GLU A 567 -26.92 19.31 30.03
N GLN A 568 -26.29 19.12 28.88
CA GLN A 568 -26.84 19.57 27.59
C GLN A 568 -27.79 18.50 27.04
N PRO A 569 -29.05 18.84 26.72
CA PRO A 569 -29.95 17.91 26.05
C PRO A 569 -29.46 17.64 24.63
N VAL A 570 -29.42 16.35 24.26
CA VAL A 570 -29.08 15.90 22.91
C VAL A 570 -30.17 14.96 22.40
N SER A 571 -30.39 14.98 21.09
CA SER A 571 -31.39 14.12 20.44
C SER A 571 -30.99 12.64 20.42
N MET A 572 -29.71 12.32 20.58
CA MET A 572 -29.17 10.96 20.52
C MET A 572 -27.83 10.84 21.27
N PRO A 573 -27.45 9.65 21.76
CA PRO A 573 -26.17 9.41 22.42
C PRO A 573 -25.00 9.28 21.41
N VAL A 574 -25.01 10.09 20.35
CA VAL A 574 -24.03 10.06 19.26
C VAL A 574 -23.56 11.48 18.98
N GLY A 575 -22.31 11.78 19.31
CA GLY A 575 -21.66 13.05 18.99
C GLY A 575 -20.62 12.91 17.87
N ILE A 576 -20.16 14.05 17.36
CA ILE A 576 -19.13 14.13 16.32
C ILE A 576 -17.79 14.39 17.00
N GLY A 577 -16.86 13.43 16.90
CA GLY A 577 -15.51 13.56 17.41
C GLY A 577 -14.66 14.57 16.63
N PRO A 578 -13.54 15.04 17.20
CA PRO A 578 -12.68 16.00 16.52
C PRO A 578 -12.13 15.40 15.23
N THR A 579 -12.27 16.14 14.13
CA THR A 579 -11.71 15.78 12.83
C THR A 579 -11.05 17.01 12.23
N ASP A 580 -9.76 16.89 11.96
CA ASP A 580 -8.92 17.97 11.45
C ASP A 580 -9.14 18.21 9.95
N LEU A 581 -8.88 19.44 9.51
CA LEU A 581 -8.74 19.82 8.10
C LEU A 581 -9.92 19.38 7.21
N GLN A 582 -11.17 19.58 7.65
CA GLN A 582 -12.36 19.07 6.93
C GLN A 582 -12.53 19.67 5.53
N MET A 583 -11.93 20.84 5.26
CA MET A 583 -11.89 21.43 3.91
C MET A 583 -11.22 20.55 2.86
N MET A 584 -10.40 19.58 3.27
CA MET A 584 -9.82 18.60 2.36
C MET A 584 -10.86 17.64 1.78
N ALA A 585 -11.92 17.34 2.55
CA ALA A 585 -13.00 16.46 2.13
C ALA A 585 -14.15 17.21 1.43
N ASN A 586 -14.46 18.43 1.89
CA ASN A 586 -15.53 19.25 1.35
C ASN A 586 -15.20 20.73 1.55
N ARG A 587 -15.40 21.58 0.53
CA ARG A 587 -15.13 23.03 0.59
C ARG A 587 -15.83 23.75 1.74
N GLU A 588 -17.00 23.27 2.18
CA GLU A 588 -17.72 23.84 3.33
C GLU A 588 -17.07 23.48 4.69
N GLY A 589 -16.16 22.51 4.71
CA GLY A 589 -15.33 22.15 5.86
C GLY A 589 -16.12 21.95 7.15
N GLU A 590 -15.60 22.52 8.24
CA GLU A 590 -16.19 22.42 9.57
C GLU A 590 -17.57 23.10 9.68
N ILE A 591 -17.91 24.05 8.79
CA ILE A 591 -19.22 24.72 8.80
C ILE A 591 -20.33 23.72 8.46
N ALA A 592 -20.13 22.87 7.43
CA ALA A 592 -21.12 21.86 7.05
C ALA A 592 -21.44 20.90 8.21
N THR A 593 -20.38 20.43 8.89
CA THR A 593 -20.50 19.53 10.03
C THR A 593 -21.18 20.22 11.22
N ALA A 594 -20.88 21.50 11.47
CA ALA A 594 -21.51 22.28 12.54
C ALA A 594 -23.01 22.51 12.30
N VAL A 595 -23.38 22.87 11.07
CA VAL A 595 -24.79 23.03 10.67
C VAL A 595 -25.54 21.71 10.80
N ALA A 596 -24.93 20.59 10.36
CA ALA A 596 -25.51 19.27 10.52
C ALA A 596 -25.68 18.89 12.00
N SER A 597 -24.65 19.12 12.84
CA SER A 597 -24.71 18.83 14.28
C SER A 597 -25.81 19.60 14.99
N GLN A 598 -25.97 20.89 14.68
CA GLN A 598 -27.07 21.70 15.23
C GLN A 598 -28.43 21.19 14.76
N LYS A 599 -28.58 20.91 13.46
CA LYS A 599 -29.84 20.42 12.89
C LYS A 599 -30.28 19.10 13.51
N GLU A 600 -29.33 18.18 13.70
CA GLU A 600 -29.59 16.90 14.34
C GLU A 600 -29.65 17.01 15.87
N GLY A 601 -29.36 18.18 16.47
CA GLY A 601 -29.43 18.39 17.92
C GLY A 601 -28.41 17.57 18.71
N THR A 602 -27.17 17.47 18.22
CA THR A 602 -26.07 16.75 18.89
C THR A 602 -24.79 17.58 19.02
N VAL A 603 -23.83 17.07 19.78
CA VAL A 603 -22.53 17.68 20.06
C VAL A 603 -21.56 17.50 18.90
N MET A 604 -20.83 18.56 18.58
CA MET A 604 -19.63 18.51 17.73
C MET A 604 -18.41 18.97 18.54
N ILE A 605 -17.35 18.17 18.50
CA ILE A 605 -16.04 18.56 19.00
C ILE A 605 -15.28 19.21 17.83
N LEU A 606 -14.99 20.50 17.92
CA LEU A 606 -14.20 21.24 16.95
C LEU A 606 -12.71 21.07 17.27
N SER A 607 -11.93 20.65 16.29
CA SER A 607 -10.49 20.47 16.45
C SER A 607 -9.73 21.79 16.63
N ALA A 608 -8.65 21.80 17.41
CA ALA A 608 -7.68 22.90 17.40
C ALA A 608 -6.98 23.05 16.03
N MET A 609 -6.97 21.98 15.24
CA MET A 609 -6.33 21.85 13.93
C MET A 609 -7.34 21.99 12.78
N SER A 610 -8.45 22.70 13.00
CA SER A 610 -9.49 22.90 11.99
C SER A 610 -9.02 23.79 10.83
N SER A 611 -9.60 23.55 9.65
CA SER A 611 -9.38 24.40 8.47
C SER A 611 -10.14 25.74 8.52
N ILE A 612 -11.23 25.79 9.30
CA ILE A 612 -12.03 27.00 9.52
C ILE A 612 -11.98 27.35 11.01
N PRO A 613 -11.72 28.61 11.38
CA PRO A 613 -11.64 29.00 12.77
C PRO A 613 -13.03 29.07 13.40
N LEU A 614 -13.12 28.82 14.71
CA LEU A 614 -14.38 28.74 15.45
C LEU A 614 -15.27 29.98 15.26
N GLU A 615 -14.69 31.17 15.16
CA GLU A 615 -15.39 32.44 14.96
C GLU A 615 -16.15 32.51 13.63
N LYS A 616 -15.73 31.72 12.63
CA LYS A 616 -16.46 31.54 11.37
C LYS A 616 -17.46 30.38 11.43
N VAL A 617 -17.21 29.38 12.27
CA VAL A 617 -18.12 28.23 12.43
C VAL A 617 -19.36 28.63 13.24
N ARG A 618 -19.18 29.26 14.40
CA ARG A 618 -20.27 29.58 15.36
C ARG A 618 -21.44 30.37 14.74
N PRO A 619 -21.24 31.42 13.92
CA PRO A 619 -22.35 32.19 13.34
C PRO A 619 -23.26 31.37 12.42
N ASN A 620 -22.74 30.32 11.78
CA ASN A 620 -23.52 29.44 10.91
C ASN A 620 -24.36 28.41 11.68
N ALA A 621 -24.03 28.19 12.96
CA ALA A 621 -24.72 27.27 13.85
C ALA A 621 -24.81 27.87 15.28
N PRO A 622 -25.61 28.95 15.45
CA PRO A 622 -25.66 29.73 16.70
C PRO A 622 -26.26 28.97 17.89
N GLN A 623 -27.03 27.91 17.64
CA GLN A 623 -27.63 27.03 18.65
C GLN A 623 -26.91 25.67 18.76
N GLY A 624 -25.82 25.47 18.01
CA GLY A 624 -25.04 24.25 18.06
C GLY A 624 -24.36 24.05 19.41
N ILE A 625 -24.22 22.79 19.83
CA ILE A 625 -23.46 22.41 21.03
C ILE A 625 -22.03 22.11 20.60
N PHE A 626 -21.09 22.99 20.94
CA PHE A 626 -19.70 22.90 20.51
C PHE A 626 -18.74 22.71 21.67
N TRP A 627 -17.89 21.69 21.57
CA TRP A 627 -16.73 21.52 22.44
C TRP A 627 -15.46 21.82 21.66
N GLN A 628 -14.49 22.47 22.29
CA GLN A 628 -13.21 22.79 21.65
C GLN A 628 -12.15 21.77 22.07
N GLU A 629 -11.58 21.04 21.12
CA GLU A 629 -10.40 20.21 21.34
C GLU A 629 -9.18 21.10 21.60
N LEU A 630 -8.33 20.69 22.53
CA LEU A 630 -7.06 21.31 22.87
C LEU A 630 -5.95 20.26 22.82
N TYR A 631 -4.83 20.65 22.21
CA TYR A 631 -3.55 19.95 22.29
C TYR A 631 -2.62 20.70 23.25
N ALA A 632 -1.68 19.95 23.84
CA ALA A 632 -0.58 20.52 24.59
C ALA A 632 0.50 20.98 23.61
N PHE A 633 0.53 22.28 23.31
CA PHE A 633 1.59 22.88 22.52
C PHE A 633 2.75 23.31 23.42
N LYS A 634 3.99 23.16 22.98
CA LYS A 634 5.20 23.58 23.74
C LYS A 634 5.08 25.02 24.22
N ASN A 635 4.60 25.92 23.35
CA ASN A 635 4.25 27.28 23.74
C ASN A 635 2.82 27.32 24.31
N ARG A 636 2.69 27.32 25.64
CA ARG A 636 1.39 27.36 26.35
C ARG A 636 0.56 28.62 26.04
N THR A 637 1.19 29.69 25.55
CA THR A 637 0.48 30.90 25.08
C THR A 637 -0.49 30.56 23.94
N VAL A 638 -0.11 29.65 23.05
CA VAL A 638 -0.95 29.20 21.92
C VAL A 638 -2.24 28.56 22.45
N THR A 639 -2.11 27.61 23.39
CA THR A 639 -3.26 26.96 24.02
C THR A 639 -4.12 27.97 24.78
N PHE A 640 -3.51 28.90 25.50
CA PHE A 640 -4.22 29.95 26.24
C PHE A 640 -5.04 30.88 25.32
N GLU A 641 -4.49 31.26 24.18
CA GLU A 641 -5.21 32.10 23.21
C GLU A 641 -6.38 31.38 22.55
N ILE A 642 -6.23 30.08 22.24
CA ILE A 642 -7.35 29.24 21.76
C ILE A 642 -8.46 29.17 22.82
N ILE A 643 -8.11 28.99 24.10
CA ILE A 643 -9.07 28.97 25.21
C ILE A 643 -9.86 30.28 25.25
N LYS A 644 -9.17 31.43 25.25
CA LYS A 644 -9.80 32.75 25.32
C LYS A 644 -10.76 32.99 24.14
N ARG A 645 -10.31 32.68 22.93
CA ARG A 645 -11.12 32.82 21.71
C ARG A 645 -12.35 31.93 21.74
N ALA A 646 -12.18 30.68 22.16
CA ALA A 646 -13.28 29.74 22.24
C ALA A 646 -14.31 30.12 23.30
N GLN A 647 -13.88 30.59 24.47
CA GLN A 647 -14.79 31.14 25.49
C GLN A 647 -15.57 32.34 24.95
N HIS A 648 -14.90 33.27 24.26
CA HIS A 648 -15.57 34.42 23.65
C HIS A 648 -16.58 34.01 22.57
N ALA A 649 -16.31 32.95 21.81
CA ALA A 649 -17.22 32.39 20.82
C ALA A 649 -18.38 31.57 21.43
N GLY A 650 -18.39 31.35 22.76
CA GLY A 650 -19.47 30.69 23.47
C GLY A 650 -19.48 29.16 23.32
N ILE A 651 -18.31 28.51 23.36
CA ILE A 651 -18.26 27.04 23.45
C ILE A 651 -18.85 26.52 24.76
N ASN A 652 -19.25 25.26 24.77
CA ASN A 652 -19.86 24.61 25.92
C ASN A 652 -18.84 23.88 26.83
N ALA A 653 -17.74 23.37 26.27
CA ALA A 653 -16.73 22.63 27.04
C ALA A 653 -15.40 22.51 26.30
N PHE A 654 -14.32 22.21 27.03
CA PHE A 654 -13.00 21.92 26.46
C PHE A 654 -12.69 20.42 26.50
N VAL A 655 -12.09 19.90 25.44
CA VAL A 655 -11.64 18.50 25.35
C VAL A 655 -10.12 18.48 25.25
N MET A 656 -9.44 18.10 26.32
CA MET A 656 -7.99 18.00 26.34
C MET A 656 -7.57 16.62 25.82
N THR A 657 -6.82 16.59 24.73
CA THR A 657 -6.33 15.35 24.12
C THR A 657 -5.00 14.92 24.76
N LEU A 658 -5.02 13.76 25.44
CA LEU A 658 -3.90 13.21 26.21
C LEU A 658 -3.14 12.12 25.45
N ASP A 659 -3.79 11.45 24.49
CA ASP A 659 -3.26 10.32 23.72
C ASP A 659 -2.47 10.72 22.47
N ALA A 660 -1.98 11.97 22.42
CA ALA A 660 -1.15 12.50 21.34
C ALA A 660 0.06 13.30 21.84
N PRO A 661 0.90 12.76 22.77
CA PRO A 661 2.11 13.45 23.23
C PRO A 661 3.17 13.55 22.12
N THR A 662 3.12 12.61 21.18
CA THR A 662 3.90 12.60 19.93
C THR A 662 2.97 12.26 18.78
N TRP A 663 3.32 12.71 17.59
CA TRP A 663 2.56 12.41 16.38
C TRP A 663 2.81 10.96 15.92
N GLY A 664 1.74 10.22 15.67
CA GLY A 664 1.82 8.83 15.25
C GLY A 664 2.49 8.63 13.89
N ARG A 665 3.24 7.53 13.79
CA ARG A 665 3.88 7.11 12.55
C ARG A 665 2.87 6.45 11.61
N ARG A 666 2.44 7.16 10.57
CA ARG A 666 1.42 6.69 9.62
C ARG A 666 2.08 6.24 8.32
N ILE A 667 2.30 4.93 8.18
CA ILE A 667 3.05 4.33 7.05
C ILE A 667 2.44 4.74 5.69
N VAL A 668 1.12 4.77 5.59
CA VAL A 668 0.42 5.17 4.34
C VAL A 668 0.67 6.63 3.99
N ASP A 669 0.73 7.52 4.98
CA ASP A 669 1.00 8.95 4.75
C ASP A 669 2.47 9.22 4.44
N GLU A 670 3.38 8.43 5.01
CA GLU A 670 4.80 8.41 4.63
C GLU A 670 4.97 7.97 3.18
N ARG A 671 4.30 6.89 2.77
CA ARG A 671 4.35 6.36 1.39
C ARG A 671 3.75 7.31 0.36
N HIS A 672 2.68 8.00 0.71
CA HIS A 672 1.99 8.93 -0.19
C HIS A 672 2.43 10.39 -0.04
N LEU A 673 3.50 10.64 0.74
CA LEU A 673 4.11 11.95 0.96
C LEU A 673 3.05 13.03 1.22
N PHE A 674 2.19 12.80 2.22
CA PHE A 674 1.02 13.64 2.45
C PHE A 674 1.39 15.13 2.55
N ILE A 675 0.79 15.92 1.65
CA ILE A 675 0.77 17.38 1.67
C ILE A 675 -0.68 17.86 1.74
N THR A 676 -0.92 18.97 2.44
CA THR A 676 -2.25 19.59 2.41
C THR A 676 -2.48 20.27 1.06
N PRO A 677 -3.69 20.17 0.47
CA PRO A 677 -4.02 20.89 -0.76
C PRO A 677 -3.82 22.41 -0.64
N PRO A 678 -3.51 23.12 -1.74
CA PRO A 678 -3.32 24.56 -1.71
C PRO A 678 -4.52 25.33 -1.16
N GLY A 679 -4.26 26.38 -0.39
CA GLY A 679 -5.31 27.22 0.20
C GLY A 679 -6.01 26.64 1.43
N ILE A 680 -5.57 25.49 1.93
CA ILE A 680 -6.03 24.91 3.20
C ILE A 680 -4.91 25.09 4.24
N SER A 681 -5.28 25.55 5.44
CA SER A 681 -4.34 25.83 6.51
C SER A 681 -4.99 25.64 7.88
N LEU A 682 -4.18 25.62 8.93
CA LEU A 682 -4.64 25.46 10.31
C LEU A 682 -5.10 26.81 10.86
N ALA A 683 -6.35 27.16 10.59
CA ALA A 683 -6.85 28.51 10.80
C ALA A 683 -6.76 28.98 12.25
N ASN A 684 -6.88 28.07 13.23
CA ASN A 684 -6.76 28.44 14.64
C ASN A 684 -5.33 28.80 15.06
N LEU A 685 -4.31 28.40 14.31
CA LEU A 685 -2.88 28.59 14.65
C LEU A 685 -2.21 29.74 13.87
N GLN A 686 -2.86 30.30 12.85
CA GLN A 686 -2.26 31.31 11.95
C GLN A 686 -1.79 32.61 12.64
N HIS A 687 -2.48 33.05 13.69
CA HIS A 687 -2.27 34.37 14.30
C HIS A 687 -1.29 34.38 15.49
N LEU A 688 -0.74 33.23 15.87
CA LEU A 688 -0.12 33.02 17.19
C LEU A 688 1.42 33.10 17.20
N GLY A 689 2.03 33.77 16.21
CA GLY A 689 3.49 33.98 16.17
C GLY A 689 4.35 32.73 15.94
N GLY A 690 3.83 31.52 16.17
CA GLY A 690 4.48 30.25 15.87
C GLY A 690 4.37 29.82 14.41
N ALA A 691 3.48 30.42 13.61
CA ALA A 691 3.11 29.89 12.30
C ALA A 691 2.93 30.97 11.22
N HIS A 692 3.76 32.01 11.21
CA HIS A 692 3.71 33.02 10.15
C HIS A 692 4.16 32.52 8.77
N ASP A 693 4.83 31.36 8.68
CA ASP A 693 5.42 30.88 7.42
C ASP A 693 5.16 29.41 7.08
N VAL A 694 4.32 28.72 7.84
CA VAL A 694 4.08 27.28 7.60
C VAL A 694 2.94 27.11 6.61
N ARG A 695 3.19 27.56 5.38
CA ARG A 695 2.47 27.00 4.23
C ARG A 695 2.93 25.55 4.12
N PHE A 696 2.07 24.62 4.54
CA PHE A 696 2.23 23.17 4.32
C PHE A 696 2.56 22.81 2.86
N GLU A 697 2.29 23.73 1.94
CA GLU A 697 2.67 23.71 0.52
C GLU A 697 4.20 23.66 0.28
N ARG A 698 5.05 24.08 1.22
CA ARG A 698 6.51 24.21 1.04
C ARG A 698 7.35 23.06 1.60
N MET A 699 6.76 22.07 2.26
CA MET A 699 7.49 20.91 2.80
C MET A 699 7.22 19.67 1.94
N LYS A 700 8.17 19.27 1.08
CA LYS A 700 8.17 17.94 0.46
C LYS A 700 8.69 16.91 1.47
N GLY A 701 8.03 15.75 1.56
CA GLY A 701 8.24 14.76 2.64
C GLY A 701 7.15 14.84 3.71
N CYS A 702 7.24 14.02 4.76
CA CYS A 702 6.25 13.89 5.86
C CYS A 702 6.15 15.17 6.75
N GLY A 703 5.90 16.33 6.13
CA GLY A 703 6.02 17.66 6.72
C GLY A 703 5.04 17.89 7.86
N LEU A 704 3.81 17.37 7.77
CA LEU A 704 2.85 17.47 8.88
C LEU A 704 3.33 16.69 10.11
N THR A 705 3.87 15.47 9.96
CA THR A 705 4.32 14.66 11.10
C THR A 705 5.51 15.32 11.82
N LYS A 706 6.51 15.78 11.07
CA LYS A 706 7.65 16.51 11.64
C LYS A 706 7.21 17.82 12.31
N TYR A 707 6.40 18.60 11.60
CA TYR A 707 5.86 19.86 12.11
C TYR A 707 5.10 19.67 13.42
N MET A 708 4.21 18.67 13.48
CA MET A 708 3.42 18.42 14.68
C MET A 708 4.28 17.92 15.86
N ASN A 709 5.31 17.10 15.62
CA ASN A 709 6.27 16.72 16.65
C ASN A 709 7.10 17.91 17.19
N ASP A 710 7.40 18.89 16.35
CA ASP A 710 8.09 20.11 16.79
C ASP A 710 7.17 21.01 17.63
N PHE A 711 5.86 20.97 17.40
CA PHE A 711 4.86 21.81 18.07
C PHE A 711 4.27 21.22 19.36
N LEU A 712 4.06 19.91 19.41
CA LEU A 712 3.44 19.23 20.54
C LEU A 712 4.43 19.04 21.69
N ASP A 713 3.94 19.17 22.90
CA ASP A 713 4.74 19.00 24.11
C ASP A 713 4.64 17.57 24.64
N PRO A 714 5.72 16.76 24.55
CA PRO A 714 5.72 15.40 25.06
C PRO A 714 5.79 15.34 26.60
N SER A 715 5.99 16.47 27.30
CA SER A 715 6.10 16.55 28.76
C SER A 715 4.77 16.76 29.48
N LEU A 716 3.64 16.56 28.78
CA LEU A 716 2.29 16.73 29.33
C LEU A 716 2.07 15.91 30.61
N SER A 717 1.48 16.55 31.62
CA SER A 717 1.25 15.94 32.92
C SER A 717 -0.12 16.31 33.51
N TRP A 718 -0.51 15.64 34.59
CA TRP A 718 -1.72 15.97 35.36
C TRP A 718 -1.74 17.42 35.89
N LYS A 719 -0.57 18.07 36.03
CA LYS A 719 -0.49 19.49 36.41
C LYS A 719 -1.07 20.41 35.34
N ASP A 720 -0.97 20.04 34.07
CA ASP A 720 -1.51 20.81 32.97
C ASP A 720 -3.05 20.78 32.96
N VAL A 721 -3.67 19.69 33.44
CA VAL A 721 -5.13 19.62 33.66
C VAL A 721 -5.55 20.61 34.75
N ALA A 722 -4.83 20.64 35.87
CA ALA A 722 -5.08 21.61 36.94
C ALA A 722 -4.90 23.07 36.46
N TRP A 723 -3.86 23.33 35.65
CA TRP A 723 -3.68 24.64 35.02
C TRP A 723 -4.85 25.01 34.11
N LEU A 724 -5.30 24.10 33.23
CA LEU A 724 -6.43 24.35 32.32
C LEU A 724 -7.71 24.73 33.10
N ARG A 725 -7.97 24.04 34.22
CA ARG A 725 -9.09 24.36 35.12
C ARG A 725 -8.92 25.71 35.83
N SER A 726 -7.69 26.13 36.11
CA SER A 726 -7.44 27.44 36.72
C SER A 726 -7.72 28.61 35.78
N VAL A 727 -7.58 28.40 34.46
CA VAL A 727 -7.77 29.44 33.43
C VAL A 727 -9.14 29.40 32.76
N SER A 728 -9.96 28.38 33.00
CA SER A 728 -11.31 28.24 32.44
C SER A 728 -12.31 27.71 33.45
N LYS A 729 -13.51 28.31 33.46
CA LYS A 729 -14.66 27.83 34.25
C LYS A 729 -15.55 26.83 33.52
N LEU A 730 -15.29 26.58 32.23
CA LEU A 730 -16.05 25.62 31.45
C LEU A 730 -15.64 24.17 31.79
N PRO A 731 -16.55 23.19 31.64
CA PRO A 731 -16.21 21.78 31.84
C PRO A 731 -15.00 21.35 31.00
N VAL A 732 -14.08 20.62 31.63
CA VAL A 732 -12.90 20.03 30.99
C VAL A 732 -13.12 18.52 30.89
N ILE A 733 -13.14 18.02 29.65
CA ILE A 733 -13.18 16.60 29.33
C ILE A 733 -11.77 16.14 28.98
N LEU A 734 -11.34 14.98 29.50
CA LEU A 734 -10.06 14.37 29.15
C LEU A 734 -10.27 13.25 28.14
N LYS A 735 -9.72 13.39 26.93
CA LYS A 735 -9.78 12.40 25.87
C LYS A 735 -8.46 11.64 25.78
N GLY A 736 -8.52 10.32 25.71
CA GLY A 736 -7.32 9.47 25.60
C GLY A 736 -7.10 8.53 26.79
N ILE A 737 -8.09 8.44 27.69
CA ILE A 737 -8.03 7.58 28.88
C ILE A 737 -8.36 6.14 28.48
N LEU A 738 -7.50 5.18 28.82
CA LEU A 738 -7.71 3.76 28.49
C LEU A 738 -7.77 2.84 29.72
N THR A 739 -7.41 3.35 30.90
CA THR A 739 -7.30 2.58 32.14
C THR A 739 -8.24 3.12 33.21
N ALA A 740 -8.60 2.26 34.18
CA ALA A 740 -9.44 2.69 35.31
C ALA A 740 -8.67 3.60 36.27
N GLU A 741 -7.36 3.39 36.39
CA GLU A 741 -6.44 4.15 37.23
C GLU A 741 -6.31 5.60 36.74
N ASP A 742 -6.15 5.79 35.43
CA ASP A 742 -6.12 7.13 34.84
C ASP A 742 -7.49 7.81 34.93
N ALA A 743 -8.59 7.05 34.82
CA ALA A 743 -9.93 7.59 35.02
C ALA A 743 -10.17 8.02 36.47
N ALA A 744 -9.69 7.27 37.46
CA ALA A 744 -9.74 7.66 38.87
C ALA A 744 -8.92 8.94 39.11
N THR A 745 -7.72 9.01 38.54
CA THR A 745 -6.87 10.22 38.63
C THR A 745 -7.56 11.43 37.98
N ALA A 746 -8.26 11.23 36.85
CA ALA A 746 -9.05 12.28 36.20
C ALA A 746 -10.14 12.85 37.12
N VAL A 747 -10.78 12.01 37.95
CA VAL A 747 -11.73 12.45 38.99
C VAL A 747 -11.03 13.32 40.03
N GLU A 748 -9.88 12.85 40.55
CA GLU A 748 -9.13 13.55 41.60
C GLU A 748 -8.68 14.95 41.17
N VAL A 749 -8.24 15.10 39.91
CA VAL A 749 -7.86 16.41 39.36
C VAL A 749 -9.07 17.26 38.93
N GLY A 750 -10.28 16.73 39.08
CA GLY A 750 -11.56 17.41 38.87
C GLY A 750 -11.93 17.62 37.40
N ALA A 751 -11.60 16.68 36.53
CA ALA A 751 -12.17 16.63 35.19
C ALA A 751 -13.69 16.39 35.25
N ALA A 752 -14.45 17.00 34.35
CA ALA A 752 -15.91 16.86 34.32
C ALA A 752 -16.36 15.54 33.65
N ALA A 753 -15.54 15.04 32.72
CA ALA A 753 -15.76 13.77 32.05
C ALA A 753 -14.45 13.22 31.49
N VAL A 754 -14.43 11.92 31.18
CA VAL A 754 -13.37 11.28 30.39
C VAL A 754 -13.95 10.66 29.13
N THR A 755 -13.20 10.74 28.03
CA THR A 755 -13.50 10.03 26.79
C THR A 755 -12.54 8.87 26.65
N VAL A 756 -13.08 7.64 26.62
CA VAL A 756 -12.29 6.43 26.39
C VAL A 756 -11.89 6.40 24.91
N SER A 757 -10.62 6.71 24.64
CA SER A 757 -10.13 6.93 23.28
C SER A 757 -8.69 6.46 23.13
N ASN A 758 -8.40 5.82 22.01
CA ASN A 758 -7.04 5.54 21.52
C ASN A 758 -6.81 6.25 20.18
N HIS A 759 -7.53 7.36 19.95
CA HIS A 759 -7.52 8.12 18.71
C HIS A 759 -7.87 7.27 17.46
N GLY A 760 -8.59 6.16 17.62
CA GLY A 760 -8.88 5.21 16.54
C GLY A 760 -7.66 4.40 16.06
N GLY A 761 -6.58 4.36 16.85
CA GLY A 761 -5.28 3.79 16.48
C GLY A 761 -4.40 4.73 15.65
N ARG A 762 -4.75 6.01 15.56
CA ARG A 762 -4.05 6.97 14.68
C ARG A 762 -2.71 7.46 15.25
N GLN A 763 -2.57 7.50 16.57
CA GLN A 763 -1.37 8.02 17.24
C GLN A 763 -0.41 6.91 17.68
N LEU A 764 -0.93 5.79 18.17
CA LEU A 764 -0.14 4.66 18.66
C LEU A 764 -0.81 3.34 18.26
N ASP A 765 -0.05 2.43 17.65
CA ASP A 765 -0.52 1.07 17.35
C ASP A 765 -0.19 0.09 18.50
N GLY A 766 -0.91 -1.05 18.54
CA GLY A 766 -0.81 -2.03 19.63
C GLY A 766 -1.57 -1.66 20.91
N THR A 767 -2.45 -0.64 20.87
CA THR A 767 -3.27 -0.27 22.05
C THR A 767 -4.56 -1.11 22.12
N PRO A 768 -5.13 -1.31 23.33
CA PRO A 768 -6.38 -2.03 23.46
C PRO A 768 -7.54 -1.30 22.75
N ALA A 769 -8.55 -2.05 22.32
CA ALA A 769 -9.78 -1.45 21.83
C ALA A 769 -10.48 -0.62 22.93
N THR A 770 -11.05 0.50 22.52
CA THR A 770 -11.73 1.46 23.41
C THR A 770 -13.10 0.99 23.91
N VAL A 771 -13.57 -0.15 23.41
CA VAL A 771 -14.86 -0.75 23.79
C VAL A 771 -14.64 -2.22 24.12
N ARG A 772 -15.00 -2.64 25.31
CA ARG A 772 -15.00 -4.05 25.74
C ARG A 772 -16.10 -4.30 26.79
N ASP A 773 -16.85 -5.39 26.62
CA ASP A 773 -17.76 -6.00 27.61
C ASP A 773 -18.60 -5.06 28.52
N GLY A 774 -19.19 -4.01 27.95
CA GLY A 774 -20.10 -3.07 28.65
C GLY A 774 -19.73 -1.61 28.38
N VAL A 775 -20.49 -0.95 27.50
CA VAL A 775 -20.20 0.37 26.88
C VAL A 775 -20.08 1.51 27.90
N THR A 776 -19.07 2.40 27.76
CA THR A 776 -19.27 3.87 27.62
C THR A 776 -18.04 4.56 27.00
N VAL A 777 -18.25 5.43 25.98
CA VAL A 777 -17.17 6.20 25.30
C VAL A 777 -16.97 7.59 25.92
N LEU A 778 -17.93 8.12 26.68
CA LEU A 778 -17.79 9.32 27.51
C LEU A 778 -18.37 9.05 28.91
N ILE A 779 -17.53 9.07 29.93
CA ILE A 779 -17.94 8.84 31.33
C ILE A 779 -17.98 10.19 32.03
N ARG A 780 -19.17 10.60 32.49
CA ARG A 780 -19.34 11.77 33.35
C ARG A 780 -18.74 11.46 34.72
N LEU A 781 -17.90 12.37 35.22
CA LEU A 781 -17.26 12.26 36.52
C LEU A 781 -17.96 13.26 37.45
N ALA A 782 -19.03 12.79 38.10
CA ALA A 782 -20.03 13.52 38.91
C ALA A 782 -21.19 14.18 38.13
#